data_AF-A0A925GPQ2-F1
#
_entry.id   AF-A0A925GPQ2-F1
#
_cell.length_a   1.000
_cell.length_b   1.000
_cell.length_c   1.000
_cell.angle_alpha   90.00
_cell.angle_beta   90.00
_cell.angle_gamma   90.00
#
_symmetry.space_group_name_H-M   'P 1'
#
loop_
_entity.id
_entity.type
_entity.pdbx_description
1 polymer ?
#
loop_
_entity_poly.entity_id
_entity_poly.type
_entity_poly.pdbx_seq_one_letter_code
_entity_poly.pdbx_strand_id
1 'polypeptide(L)'
;MLHTDIGNTGHLMVILAFVTALVATYGYFRAVRSEALSSESLVWKRFSRVAFYAHSAAVLGVVISLFYIIRNHYYEYNYAYEYSSNTLPLQYIISSFWHGQEGSFLLWIFWNAVLGIFLIFTNRSWEGSLMTIFSLVQAFLVSMILGVVIGELKVGSSPFMLLRDAFPDAPVFQANPNLVPKDGKGMNPLLQNYWMVIHPPTLFLGFATTLIPFAYCVAGLWRRKYSEWIRPALPWALFSAMVLGVGILMGAYWAYETLSFGGYWSWDPVENAVYVPWLVLIATAHTMISYKKSETALKSSIVLAIATFILILYATFLTRSGVLGNASVHSFTDLGLSGQLLIYLFTFLILSVYLAVTRWKEIPSTEKEISAYSREFWIFMGATTLCLAAFQVLFTTSIPVYNQIVEAFGFVSNVALPTDQIGHYTKIQLWFAVGIAVFSAIGQFIWWKKLDQSNVWDAFVWPSVIALLFTAGAIVLTEIKNPVYIALLLAAVFSIVANFSILIGVFKGNHKLSGGSVAHIGVAMMLIGILYSSGYSRVVSLNDTPYLISKDESFTKNNNKENKENLILFYNQPARMGEYQITYKGQRVEASGIPGYVRKDWVMPADVPYRVTAKKDIVQNGRKYAGKGDTLEISAENTYYEVEYRTRSGKVFSLYPRAQVNERMGNVLSPDTRHSAGYDLYNYINYAPDPTQEREWSKAEKFTVSVQDTFFVNDYVAVLDNVARVSDVEGIVLTSSDAAVKANIRVLGKDRDYEVGPTFMIKDGLVGRTSEVVEELGLKVTFTDVNPREGTFSFAVNTTQRDLIVLKVMEKPLINVLWIGTLVLVLGFVMAISRRYNEFAKMRDKGLA
;
A
#
# COMPACT_ATOMS: atom_id res chain seq x y z
N MET A 1 -7.57 8.51 -36.04
CA MET A 1 -8.77 9.36 -35.93
C MET A 1 -8.93 9.70 -34.46
N LEU A 2 -9.17 10.96 -34.09
CA LEU A 2 -9.33 11.35 -32.69
C LEU A 2 -10.76 10.98 -32.24
N HIS A 3 -10.90 10.25 -31.15
CA HIS A 3 -12.19 9.81 -30.64
C HIS A 3 -12.78 10.82 -29.64
N THR A 4 -12.93 12.08 -30.03
CA THR A 4 -13.32 13.15 -29.10
C THR A 4 -14.73 12.99 -28.53
N ASP A 5 -15.62 12.31 -29.25
CA ASP A 5 -17.04 12.20 -28.89
C ASP A 5 -17.28 11.51 -27.54
N ILE A 6 -16.48 10.49 -27.21
CA ILE A 6 -16.63 9.79 -25.92
C ILE A 6 -16.18 10.67 -24.76
N GLY A 7 -15.10 11.45 -24.91
CA GLY A 7 -14.66 12.40 -23.88
C GLY A 7 -15.59 13.59 -23.76
N ASN A 8 -16.15 14.09 -24.87
CA ASN A 8 -17.16 15.15 -24.86
C ASN A 8 -18.44 14.67 -24.15
N THR A 9 -18.87 13.44 -24.43
CA THR A 9 -19.99 12.80 -23.72
C THR A 9 -19.67 12.63 -22.24
N GLY A 10 -18.49 12.12 -21.91
CA GLY A 10 -18.03 11.98 -20.53
C GLY A 10 -18.03 13.30 -19.77
N HIS A 11 -17.50 14.37 -20.38
CA HIS A 11 -17.47 15.71 -19.79
C HIS A 11 -18.86 16.32 -19.64
N LEU A 12 -19.75 16.13 -20.62
CA LEU A 12 -21.16 16.50 -20.50
C LEU A 12 -21.83 15.78 -19.32
N MET A 13 -21.52 14.50 -19.11
CA MET A 13 -22.02 13.75 -17.95
C MET A 13 -21.46 14.28 -16.62
N VAL A 14 -20.22 14.80 -16.58
CA VAL A 14 -19.69 15.50 -15.40
C VAL A 14 -20.50 16.77 -15.11
N ILE A 15 -20.75 17.60 -16.13
CA ILE A 15 -21.56 18.82 -15.98
C ILE A 15 -22.98 18.47 -15.52
N LEU A 16 -23.60 17.46 -16.14
CA LEU A 16 -24.93 16.99 -15.77
C LEU A 16 -24.94 16.48 -14.32
N ALA A 17 -23.94 15.70 -13.90
CA ALA A 17 -23.80 15.22 -12.53
C ALA A 17 -23.67 16.39 -11.54
N PHE A 18 -22.92 17.44 -11.87
CA PHE A 18 -22.75 18.62 -11.03
C PHE A 18 -24.07 19.39 -10.87
N VAL A 19 -24.73 19.72 -11.97
CA VAL A 19 -26.00 20.45 -11.99
C VAL A 19 -27.09 19.67 -11.25
N THR A 20 -27.22 18.39 -11.54
CA THR A 20 -28.25 17.54 -10.90
C THR A 20 -27.99 17.33 -9.41
N ALA A 21 -26.72 17.31 -8.95
CA ALA A 21 -26.40 17.30 -7.51
C ALA A 21 -26.86 18.59 -6.81
N LEU A 22 -26.65 19.75 -7.43
CA LEU A 22 -27.15 21.04 -6.91
C LEU A 22 -28.67 21.11 -6.90
N VAL A 23 -29.32 20.66 -7.98
CA VAL A 23 -30.79 20.60 -8.08
C VAL A 23 -31.38 19.64 -7.03
N ALA A 24 -30.77 18.47 -6.84
CA ALA A 24 -31.17 17.52 -5.80
C ALA A 24 -31.01 18.13 -4.40
N THR A 25 -29.88 18.80 -4.14
CA THR A 25 -29.62 19.52 -2.89
C THR A 25 -30.72 20.54 -2.60
N TYR A 26 -31.01 21.42 -3.57
CA TYR A 26 -32.04 22.44 -3.41
C TYR A 26 -33.43 21.85 -3.21
N GLY A 27 -33.81 20.85 -4.03
CA GLY A 27 -35.12 20.22 -3.92
C GLY A 27 -35.30 19.48 -2.58
N TYR A 28 -34.29 18.77 -2.09
CA TYR A 28 -34.38 18.10 -0.79
C TYR A 28 -34.42 19.11 0.35
N PHE A 29 -33.72 20.24 0.23
CA PHE A 29 -33.83 21.34 1.18
C PHE A 29 -35.26 21.92 1.21
N ARG A 30 -35.88 22.14 0.04
CA ARG A 30 -37.28 22.58 -0.08
C ARG A 30 -38.26 21.56 0.48
N ALA A 31 -38.02 20.27 0.28
CA ALA A 31 -38.84 19.20 0.83
C ALA A 31 -38.87 19.21 2.37
N VAL A 32 -37.74 19.52 3.01
CA VAL A 32 -37.67 19.66 4.48
C VAL A 32 -38.35 20.95 4.95
N ARG A 33 -38.17 22.07 4.22
CA ARG A 33 -38.80 23.35 4.56
C ARG A 33 -40.33 23.34 4.44
N SER A 34 -40.86 22.56 3.50
CA SER A 34 -42.30 22.38 3.28
C SER A 34 -42.91 21.21 4.06
N GLU A 35 -42.20 20.63 5.04
CA GLU A 35 -42.66 19.43 5.76
C GLU A 35 -44.02 19.61 6.45
N ALA A 36 -44.38 20.84 6.86
CA ALA A 36 -45.70 21.17 7.40
C ALA A 36 -46.84 21.03 6.37
N LEU A 37 -46.52 21.17 5.07
CA LEU A 37 -47.43 21.01 3.94
C LEU A 37 -47.12 19.67 3.27
N SER A 38 -47.67 18.61 3.83
CA SER A 38 -47.35 17.21 3.48
C SER A 38 -47.41 16.89 1.97
N SER A 39 -48.34 17.50 1.23
CA SER A 39 -48.47 17.36 -0.22
C SER A 39 -47.30 18.01 -0.99
N GLU A 40 -46.93 19.25 -0.65
CA GLU A 40 -45.80 19.96 -1.28
C GLU A 40 -44.47 19.27 -0.97
N SER A 41 -44.27 18.86 0.28
CA SER A 41 -43.06 18.10 0.68
C SER A 41 -42.91 16.81 -0.13
N LEU A 42 -44.02 16.09 -0.38
CA LEU A 42 -43.99 14.86 -1.18
C LEU A 42 -43.63 15.13 -2.65
N VAL A 43 -44.12 16.23 -3.23
CA VAL A 43 -43.77 16.64 -4.60
C VAL A 43 -42.28 16.96 -4.69
N TRP A 44 -41.74 17.77 -3.78
CA TRP A 44 -40.32 18.08 -3.73
C TRP A 44 -39.46 16.83 -3.53
N LYS A 45 -39.85 15.91 -2.64
CA LYS A 45 -39.14 14.62 -2.46
C LYS A 45 -39.09 13.81 -3.76
N ARG A 46 -40.22 13.66 -4.46
CA ARG A 46 -40.26 12.93 -5.74
C ARG A 46 -39.37 13.58 -6.79
N PHE A 47 -39.44 14.90 -6.93
CA PHE A 47 -38.58 15.66 -7.82
C PHE A 47 -37.09 15.47 -7.49
N SER A 48 -36.72 15.56 -6.22
CA SER A 48 -35.34 15.39 -5.76
C SER A 48 -34.81 13.98 -5.93
N ARG A 49 -35.65 12.95 -5.77
CA ARG A 49 -35.26 11.56 -6.09
C ARG A 49 -34.92 11.42 -7.56
N VAL A 50 -35.76 11.97 -8.45
CA VAL A 50 -35.49 11.96 -9.90
C VAL A 50 -34.19 12.70 -10.21
N ALA A 51 -33.96 13.88 -9.61
CA ALA A 51 -32.71 14.61 -9.77
C ALA A 51 -31.49 13.81 -9.26
N PHE A 52 -31.61 13.13 -8.12
CA PHE A 52 -30.52 12.29 -7.59
C PHE A 52 -30.28 11.02 -8.41
N TYR A 53 -31.33 10.42 -8.99
CA TYR A 53 -31.19 9.31 -9.93
C TYR A 53 -30.53 9.76 -11.24
N ALA A 54 -30.89 10.94 -11.75
CA ALA A 54 -30.21 11.54 -12.90
C ALA A 54 -28.74 11.83 -12.59
N HIS A 55 -28.43 12.37 -11.41
CA HIS A 55 -27.06 12.53 -10.92
C HIS A 55 -26.30 11.20 -10.91
N SER A 56 -26.88 10.15 -10.32
CA SER A 56 -26.24 8.84 -10.21
C SER A 56 -26.03 8.19 -11.59
N ALA A 57 -26.99 8.34 -12.51
CA ALA A 57 -26.87 7.87 -13.88
C ALA A 57 -25.77 8.64 -14.65
N ALA A 58 -25.67 9.95 -14.44
CA ALA A 58 -24.62 10.78 -15.02
C ALA A 58 -23.23 10.36 -14.49
N VAL A 59 -23.09 10.16 -13.16
CA VAL A 59 -21.85 9.62 -12.56
C VAL A 59 -21.48 8.27 -13.18
N LEU A 60 -22.44 7.36 -13.36
CA LEU A 60 -22.20 6.08 -14.03
C LEU A 60 -21.77 6.28 -15.50
N GLY A 61 -22.35 7.26 -16.19
CA GLY A 61 -21.94 7.65 -17.54
C GLY A 61 -20.49 8.15 -17.60
N VAL A 62 -20.05 8.94 -16.61
CA VAL A 62 -18.64 9.37 -16.46
C VAL A 62 -17.73 8.16 -16.28
N VAL A 63 -18.10 7.26 -15.36
CA VAL A 63 -17.35 6.02 -15.07
C VAL A 63 -17.20 5.17 -16.33
N ILE A 64 -18.31 4.90 -17.04
CA ILE A 64 -18.31 4.09 -18.27
C ILE A 64 -17.46 4.76 -19.35
N SER A 65 -17.56 6.08 -19.53
CA SER A 65 -16.81 6.81 -20.55
C SER A 65 -15.31 6.73 -20.30
N LEU A 66 -14.87 6.92 -19.05
CA LEU A 66 -13.46 6.85 -18.69
C LEU A 66 -12.91 5.41 -18.81
N PHE A 67 -13.65 4.40 -18.34
CA PHE A 67 -13.26 3.00 -18.54
C PHE A 67 -13.18 2.62 -20.03
N TYR A 68 -14.10 3.11 -20.85
CA TYR A 68 -14.08 2.87 -22.29
C TYR A 68 -12.83 3.48 -22.93
N ILE A 69 -12.47 4.71 -22.57
CA ILE A 69 -11.25 5.38 -23.03
C ILE A 69 -10.00 4.59 -22.64
N ILE A 70 -9.89 4.17 -21.37
CA ILE A 70 -8.74 3.42 -20.84
C ILE A 70 -8.64 2.05 -21.52
N ARG A 71 -9.74 1.31 -21.65
CA ARG A 71 -9.77 -0.05 -22.19
C ARG A 71 -9.47 -0.11 -23.69
N ASN A 72 -9.86 0.93 -24.45
CA ASN A 72 -9.57 1.02 -25.87
C ASN A 72 -8.25 1.75 -26.18
N HIS A 73 -7.45 2.07 -25.17
CA HIS A 73 -6.12 2.67 -25.34
C HIS A 73 -6.16 4.01 -26.10
N TYR A 74 -7.14 4.85 -25.82
CA TYR A 74 -7.29 6.17 -26.46
C TYR A 74 -6.30 7.18 -25.86
N TYR A 75 -5.03 7.11 -26.29
CA TYR A 75 -3.92 7.93 -25.80
C TYR A 75 -3.96 9.40 -26.24
N GLU A 76 -4.96 9.80 -27.02
CA GLU A 76 -5.29 11.21 -27.20
C GLU A 76 -5.79 11.87 -25.90
N TYR A 77 -6.24 11.08 -24.92
CA TYR A 77 -6.62 11.55 -23.59
C TYR A 77 -5.45 11.49 -22.61
N ASN A 78 -5.19 12.59 -21.91
CA ASN A 78 -4.08 12.68 -20.96
C ASN A 78 -4.15 11.60 -19.88
N TYR A 79 -5.36 11.32 -19.35
CA TYR A 79 -5.54 10.31 -18.32
C TYR A 79 -5.15 8.89 -18.79
N ALA A 80 -5.56 8.49 -20.00
CA ALA A 80 -5.21 7.18 -20.54
C ALA A 80 -3.71 7.08 -20.86
N TYR A 81 -3.14 8.16 -21.38
CA TYR A 81 -1.71 8.24 -21.69
C TYR A 81 -0.84 8.15 -20.44
N GLU A 82 -1.18 8.83 -19.35
CA GLU A 82 -0.36 8.85 -18.14
C GLU A 82 -0.43 7.56 -17.31
N TYR A 83 -1.53 6.80 -17.38
CA TYR A 83 -1.80 5.72 -16.42
C TYR A 83 -2.04 4.33 -17.02
N SER A 84 -2.12 4.19 -18.35
CA SER A 84 -2.36 2.92 -19.06
C SER A 84 -1.31 2.66 -20.14
N SER A 85 -1.15 1.41 -20.56
CA SER A 85 -0.29 1.00 -21.67
C SER A 85 -0.88 -0.23 -22.39
N ASN A 86 -0.42 -0.51 -23.61
CA ASN A 86 -0.91 -1.63 -24.43
C ASN A 86 -0.59 -3.01 -23.82
N THR A 87 0.41 -3.06 -22.97
CA THR A 87 0.96 -4.28 -22.37
C THR A 87 0.49 -4.51 -20.94
N LEU A 88 -0.31 -3.59 -20.42
CA LEU A 88 -0.78 -3.65 -19.04
C LEU A 88 -1.82 -4.80 -18.90
N PRO A 89 -1.62 -5.76 -17.97
CA PRO A 89 -2.62 -6.78 -17.69
C PRO A 89 -3.99 -6.19 -17.35
N LEU A 90 -5.07 -6.91 -17.69
CA LEU A 90 -6.45 -6.40 -17.55
C LEU A 90 -6.78 -5.88 -16.14
N GLN A 91 -6.36 -6.57 -15.09
CA GLN A 91 -6.60 -6.14 -13.72
C GLN A 91 -5.98 -4.76 -13.42
N TYR A 92 -4.84 -4.45 -14.03
CA TYR A 92 -4.15 -3.16 -13.88
C TYR A 92 -4.69 -2.09 -14.83
N ILE A 93 -5.25 -2.49 -15.99
CA ILE A 93 -6.09 -1.61 -16.82
C ILE A 93 -7.34 -1.18 -16.04
N ILE A 94 -7.95 -2.08 -15.27
CA ILE A 94 -9.10 -1.71 -14.43
C ILE A 94 -8.64 -0.78 -13.30
N SER A 95 -7.53 -1.09 -12.62
CA SER A 95 -7.07 -0.26 -11.50
C SER A 95 -6.42 1.06 -11.91
N SER A 96 -6.02 1.25 -13.17
CA SER A 96 -5.57 2.55 -13.67
C SER A 96 -6.67 3.61 -13.60
N PHE A 97 -7.95 3.19 -13.57
CA PHE A 97 -9.10 4.08 -13.36
C PHE A 97 -9.00 4.92 -12.08
N TRP A 98 -8.37 4.43 -11.02
CA TRP A 98 -8.22 5.16 -9.76
C TRP A 98 -6.76 5.46 -9.43
N HIS A 99 -5.86 5.33 -10.41
CA HIS A 99 -4.45 5.66 -10.26
C HIS A 99 -4.26 7.19 -10.20
N GLY A 100 -4.88 7.93 -11.12
CA GLY A 100 -4.86 9.40 -11.11
C GLY A 100 -5.82 10.04 -10.11
N GLN A 101 -5.60 11.32 -9.81
CA GLN A 101 -6.42 12.05 -8.84
C GLN A 101 -7.90 12.13 -9.25
N GLU A 102 -8.17 12.46 -10.51
CA GLU A 102 -9.52 12.60 -11.05
C GLU A 102 -10.31 11.29 -10.87
N GLY A 103 -9.67 10.17 -11.20
CA GLY A 103 -10.22 8.84 -11.06
C GLY A 103 -10.52 8.43 -9.62
N SER A 104 -9.62 8.76 -8.69
CA SER A 104 -9.85 8.51 -7.27
C SER A 104 -10.95 9.40 -6.66
N PHE A 105 -11.12 10.66 -7.11
CA PHE A 105 -12.31 11.46 -6.78
C PHE A 105 -13.58 10.82 -7.35
N LEU A 106 -13.51 10.33 -8.59
CA LEU A 106 -14.63 9.64 -9.24
C LEU A 106 -15.03 8.36 -8.49
N LEU A 107 -14.07 7.62 -7.94
CA LEU A 107 -14.34 6.46 -7.07
C LEU A 107 -15.10 6.86 -5.79
N TRP A 108 -14.75 8.00 -5.19
CA TRP A 108 -15.48 8.54 -4.03
C TRP A 108 -16.90 9.00 -4.41
N ILE A 109 -17.04 9.72 -5.53
CA ILE A 109 -18.33 10.16 -6.09
C ILE A 109 -19.22 8.94 -6.34
N PHE A 110 -18.70 7.92 -7.01
CA PHE A 110 -19.41 6.67 -7.30
C PHE A 110 -19.93 5.99 -6.04
N TRP A 111 -19.08 5.79 -5.02
CA TRP A 111 -19.54 5.16 -3.77
C TRP A 111 -20.62 5.96 -3.08
N ASN A 112 -20.50 7.28 -3.04
CA ASN A 112 -21.54 8.14 -2.49
C ASN A 112 -22.84 8.08 -3.31
N ALA A 113 -22.79 8.04 -4.64
CA ALA A 113 -23.98 7.88 -5.48
C ALA A 113 -24.71 6.57 -5.15
N VAL A 114 -23.97 5.45 -5.05
CA VAL A 114 -24.51 4.14 -4.66
C VAL A 114 -25.12 4.17 -3.25
N LEU A 115 -24.41 4.72 -2.28
CA LEU A 115 -24.89 4.84 -0.89
C LEU A 115 -26.10 5.77 -0.79
N GLY A 116 -26.13 6.86 -1.54
CA GLY A 116 -27.26 7.79 -1.61
C GLY A 116 -28.53 7.12 -2.14
N ILE A 117 -28.42 6.32 -3.21
CA ILE A 117 -29.54 5.50 -3.71
C ILE A 117 -30.04 4.55 -2.62
N PHE A 118 -29.12 3.85 -1.95
CA PHE A 118 -29.46 2.93 -0.87
C PHE A 118 -30.19 3.64 0.29
N LEU A 119 -29.77 4.85 0.65
CA LEU A 119 -30.37 5.65 1.72
C LEU A 119 -31.78 6.14 1.39
N ILE A 120 -32.06 6.49 0.12
CA ILE A 120 -33.41 6.84 -0.35
C ILE A 120 -34.39 5.69 -0.10
N PHE A 121 -33.96 4.43 -0.30
CA PHE A 121 -34.83 3.26 -0.09
C PHE A 121 -34.96 2.84 1.37
N THR A 122 -33.93 3.08 2.18
CA THR A 122 -33.87 2.55 3.55
C THR A 122 -34.36 3.51 4.62
N ASN A 123 -34.34 4.83 4.40
CA ASN A 123 -34.63 5.80 5.46
C ASN A 123 -35.62 6.93 5.09
N ARG A 124 -36.92 6.60 5.09
CA ARG A 124 -38.00 7.50 4.66
C ARG A 124 -38.22 8.73 5.56
N SER A 125 -37.94 8.63 6.87
CA SER A 125 -38.18 9.71 7.84
C SER A 125 -37.09 10.78 7.82
N TRP A 126 -35.85 10.40 7.51
CA TRP A 126 -34.69 11.29 7.47
C TRP A 126 -34.27 11.72 6.06
N GLU A 127 -34.84 11.10 5.02
CA GLU A 127 -34.45 11.24 3.62
C GLU A 127 -34.17 12.68 3.20
N GLY A 128 -35.13 13.60 3.38
CA GLY A 128 -34.96 14.98 2.89
C GLY A 128 -33.75 15.68 3.52
N SER A 129 -33.61 15.59 4.83
CA SER A 129 -32.50 16.24 5.54
C SER A 129 -31.16 15.59 5.25
N LEU A 130 -31.13 14.26 5.17
CA LEU A 130 -29.91 13.48 4.92
C LEU A 130 -29.41 13.71 3.50
N MET A 131 -30.31 13.57 2.51
CA MET A 131 -30.00 13.70 1.10
C MET A 131 -29.68 15.14 0.68
N THR A 132 -30.15 16.15 1.43
CA THR A 132 -29.67 17.54 1.23
C THR A 132 -28.15 17.62 1.44
N ILE A 133 -27.66 17.08 2.56
CA ILE A 133 -26.22 17.09 2.91
C ILE A 133 -25.44 16.19 1.96
N PHE A 134 -25.98 15.01 1.66
CA PHE A 134 -25.35 14.05 0.75
C PHE A 134 -25.18 14.61 -0.67
N SER A 135 -26.22 15.23 -1.21
CA SER A 135 -26.19 15.84 -2.54
C SER A 135 -25.28 17.07 -2.58
N LEU A 136 -25.18 17.83 -1.48
CA LEU A 136 -24.26 18.96 -1.39
C LEU A 136 -22.80 18.48 -1.43
N VAL A 137 -22.47 17.42 -0.69
CA VAL A 137 -21.15 16.79 -0.76
C VAL A 137 -20.86 16.27 -2.17
N GLN A 138 -21.85 15.68 -2.85
CA GLN A 138 -21.70 15.30 -4.26
C GLN A 138 -21.39 16.49 -5.17
N ALA A 139 -22.05 17.64 -4.99
CA ALA A 139 -21.74 18.83 -5.78
C ALA A 139 -20.28 19.29 -5.60
N PHE A 140 -19.75 19.28 -4.36
CA PHE A 140 -18.35 19.61 -4.08
C PHE A 140 -17.37 18.58 -4.65
N LEU A 141 -17.67 17.29 -4.59
CA LEU A 141 -16.78 16.26 -5.15
C LEU A 141 -16.79 16.30 -6.67
N VAL A 142 -17.96 16.43 -7.31
CA VAL A 142 -18.06 16.53 -8.78
C VAL A 142 -17.40 17.80 -9.29
N SER A 143 -17.44 18.90 -8.51
CA SER A 143 -16.71 20.11 -8.91
C SER A 143 -15.19 19.90 -8.97
N MET A 144 -14.62 18.91 -8.25
CA MET A 144 -13.19 18.59 -8.34
C MET A 144 -12.79 17.97 -9.69
N ILE A 145 -13.76 17.37 -10.40
CA ILE A 145 -13.53 16.75 -11.72
C ILE A 145 -14.17 17.55 -12.87
N LEU A 146 -14.69 18.76 -12.58
CA LEU A 146 -15.44 19.56 -13.54
C LEU A 146 -14.56 20.04 -14.71
N GLY A 147 -13.32 20.46 -14.43
CA GLY A 147 -12.34 20.84 -15.46
C GLY A 147 -12.72 22.06 -16.28
N VAL A 148 -13.44 23.01 -15.67
CA VAL A 148 -13.86 24.26 -16.32
C VAL A 148 -12.90 25.38 -15.94
N VAL A 149 -12.45 26.15 -16.91
CA VAL A 149 -11.55 27.31 -16.72
C VAL A 149 -12.29 28.57 -17.16
N ILE A 150 -12.45 29.54 -16.25
CA ILE A 150 -13.09 30.84 -16.51
C ILE A 150 -12.08 31.94 -16.19
N GLY A 151 -11.48 32.54 -17.23
CA GLY A 151 -10.36 33.46 -17.05
C GLY A 151 -9.18 32.74 -16.39
N GLU A 152 -8.73 33.25 -15.24
CA GLU A 152 -7.66 32.62 -14.44
C GLU A 152 -8.18 31.57 -13.44
N LEU A 153 -9.50 31.47 -13.25
CA LEU A 153 -10.10 30.54 -12.29
C LEU A 153 -10.28 29.16 -12.91
N LYS A 154 -9.51 28.18 -12.42
CA LYS A 154 -9.68 26.75 -12.71
C LYS A 154 -10.57 26.09 -11.66
N VAL A 155 -11.66 25.44 -12.09
CA VAL A 155 -12.55 24.66 -11.24
C VAL A 155 -12.47 23.18 -11.65
N GLY A 156 -11.83 22.39 -10.80
CA GLY A 156 -11.60 20.97 -11.03
C GLY A 156 -10.60 20.63 -12.14
N SER A 157 -10.34 19.34 -12.31
CA SER A 157 -9.53 18.77 -13.40
C SER A 157 -10.35 17.70 -14.13
N SER A 158 -10.59 17.88 -15.43
CA SER A 158 -11.40 16.93 -16.20
C SER A 158 -10.57 15.67 -16.52
N PRO A 159 -11.07 14.45 -16.22
CA PRO A 159 -10.41 13.22 -16.65
C PRO A 159 -10.45 13.02 -18.18
N PHE A 160 -11.24 13.83 -18.88
CA PHE A 160 -11.40 13.78 -20.34
C PHE A 160 -10.57 14.85 -21.07
N MET A 161 -9.64 15.50 -20.37
CA MET A 161 -8.70 16.44 -21.00
C MET A 161 -7.85 15.73 -22.05
N LEU A 162 -7.74 16.32 -23.24
CA LEU A 162 -6.87 15.79 -24.29
C LEU A 162 -5.41 16.06 -23.94
N LEU A 163 -4.53 15.19 -24.41
CA LEU A 163 -3.09 15.27 -24.18
C LEU A 163 -2.50 16.59 -24.70
N ARG A 164 -2.96 17.06 -25.86
CA ARG A 164 -2.57 18.36 -26.42
C ARG A 164 -2.97 19.56 -25.55
N ASP A 165 -4.08 19.45 -24.83
CA ASP A 165 -4.61 20.53 -23.98
C ASP A 165 -3.89 20.54 -22.62
N ALA A 166 -3.40 19.37 -22.17
CA ALA A 166 -2.58 19.24 -20.99
C ALA A 166 -1.14 19.77 -21.21
N PHE A 167 -0.64 19.72 -22.44
CA PHE A 167 0.70 20.16 -22.83
C PHE A 167 0.69 21.12 -24.04
N PRO A 168 0.04 22.31 -23.92
CA PRO A 168 -0.14 23.22 -25.05
C PRO A 168 1.18 23.79 -25.58
N ASP A 169 2.18 23.93 -24.72
CA ASP A 169 3.49 24.49 -25.07
C ASP A 169 4.49 23.44 -25.59
N ALA A 170 4.10 22.16 -25.65
CA ALA A 170 5.01 21.12 -26.12
C ALA A 170 5.24 21.27 -27.64
N PRO A 171 6.51 21.35 -28.11
CA PRO A 171 6.83 21.56 -29.53
C PRO A 171 6.17 20.53 -30.47
N VAL A 172 5.97 19.31 -29.96
CA VAL A 172 5.35 18.21 -30.72
C VAL A 172 3.89 18.49 -31.10
N PHE A 173 3.11 19.12 -30.22
CA PHE A 173 1.70 19.46 -30.49
C PHE A 173 1.55 20.76 -31.27
N GLN A 174 2.54 21.66 -31.20
CA GLN A 174 2.62 22.81 -32.09
C GLN A 174 2.89 22.37 -33.54
N ALA A 175 3.75 21.36 -33.74
CA ALA A 175 4.04 20.81 -35.06
C ALA A 175 2.93 19.90 -35.60
N ASN A 176 2.33 19.06 -34.74
CA ASN A 176 1.23 18.19 -35.10
C ASN A 176 0.17 18.12 -33.97
N PRO A 177 -0.87 18.97 -34.04
CA PRO A 177 -1.93 19.02 -33.03
C PRO A 177 -2.76 17.74 -32.92
N ASN A 178 -2.68 16.83 -33.89
CA ASN A 178 -3.44 15.57 -33.91
C ASN A 178 -2.54 14.36 -33.67
N LEU A 179 -1.31 14.55 -33.18
CA LEU A 179 -0.45 13.45 -32.80
C LEU A 179 -1.10 12.65 -31.66
N VAL A 180 -1.18 11.34 -31.85
CA VAL A 180 -1.59 10.39 -30.80
C VAL A 180 -0.41 9.46 -30.54
N PRO A 181 0.08 9.36 -29.30
CA PRO A 181 1.10 8.38 -28.94
C PRO A 181 0.66 6.96 -29.27
N LYS A 182 1.59 6.10 -29.70
CA LYS A 182 1.30 4.69 -29.99
C LYS A 182 1.05 3.86 -28.73
N ASP A 183 1.57 4.31 -27.61
CA ASP A 183 1.43 3.69 -26.29
C ASP A 183 1.37 4.78 -25.22
N GLY A 184 0.86 4.42 -24.05
CA GLY A 184 0.90 5.26 -22.84
C GLY A 184 2.07 4.89 -21.94
N LYS A 185 2.27 5.68 -20.89
CA LYS A 185 3.34 5.49 -19.90
C LYS A 185 3.14 4.26 -19.02
N GLY A 186 1.94 3.70 -18.98
CA GLY A 186 1.61 2.58 -18.11
C GLY A 186 1.45 2.98 -16.64
N MET A 187 1.17 1.98 -15.81
CA MET A 187 1.10 2.15 -14.36
C MET A 187 2.49 2.03 -13.76
N ASN A 188 2.80 2.86 -12.75
CA ASN A 188 4.03 2.72 -11.98
C ASN A 188 4.13 1.26 -11.50
N PRO A 189 5.21 0.52 -11.78
CA PRO A 189 5.15 -0.92 -11.61
C PRO A 189 5.16 -1.40 -10.16
N LEU A 190 5.55 -0.54 -9.21
CA LEU A 190 5.26 -0.75 -7.78
C LEU A 190 3.77 -0.91 -7.49
N LEU A 191 2.93 -0.25 -8.30
CA LEU A 191 1.48 -0.28 -8.21
C LEU A 191 0.88 -1.45 -9.00
N GLN A 192 1.66 -2.15 -9.83
CA GLN A 192 1.25 -3.38 -10.50
C GLN A 192 1.28 -4.57 -9.53
N ASN A 193 0.47 -4.45 -8.47
CA ASN A 193 0.24 -5.46 -7.45
C ASN A 193 -1.28 -5.62 -7.25
N TYR A 194 -1.74 -6.84 -6.97
CA TYR A 194 -3.14 -7.13 -6.66
C TYR A 194 -3.74 -6.19 -5.59
N TRP A 195 -2.96 -5.74 -4.61
CA TRP A 195 -3.42 -4.78 -3.60
C TRP A 195 -3.88 -3.45 -4.19
N MET A 196 -3.23 -2.94 -5.24
CA MET A 196 -3.67 -1.72 -5.96
C MET A 196 -5.08 -1.88 -6.55
N VAL A 197 -5.50 -3.12 -6.84
CA VAL A 197 -6.82 -3.41 -7.41
C VAL A 197 -7.92 -3.30 -6.35
N ILE A 198 -7.65 -3.70 -5.11
CA ILE A 198 -8.69 -3.87 -4.09
C ILE A 198 -8.62 -2.88 -2.92
N HIS A 199 -7.42 -2.37 -2.60
CA HIS A 199 -7.21 -1.46 -1.48
C HIS A 199 -7.85 -0.09 -1.71
N PRO A 200 -7.58 0.65 -2.81
CA PRO A 200 -8.18 1.98 -3.00
C PRO A 200 -9.71 1.95 -3.03
N PRO A 201 -10.40 1.03 -3.74
CA PRO A 201 -11.86 0.93 -3.67
C PRO A 201 -12.40 0.70 -2.26
N THR A 202 -11.73 -0.11 -1.45
CA THR A 202 -12.12 -0.38 -0.06
C THR A 202 -11.91 0.86 0.81
N LEU A 203 -10.77 1.53 0.70
CA LEU A 203 -10.45 2.73 1.46
C LEU A 203 -11.44 3.88 1.14
N PHE A 204 -11.74 4.09 -0.14
CA PHE A 204 -12.70 5.11 -0.57
C PHE A 204 -14.15 4.78 -0.21
N LEU A 205 -14.53 3.50 -0.15
CA LEU A 205 -15.81 3.11 0.45
C LEU A 205 -15.82 3.48 1.94
N GLY A 206 -14.70 3.28 2.65
CA GLY A 206 -14.50 3.76 4.01
C GLY A 206 -14.78 5.26 4.12
N PHE A 207 -14.13 6.08 3.29
CA PHE A 207 -14.33 7.54 3.24
C PHE A 207 -15.80 7.90 2.99
N ALA A 208 -16.40 7.33 1.95
CA ALA A 208 -17.79 7.56 1.57
C ALA A 208 -18.78 7.26 2.70
N THR A 209 -18.58 6.15 3.42
CA THR A 209 -19.51 5.75 4.48
C THR A 209 -19.46 6.66 5.70
N THR A 210 -18.32 7.34 5.98
CA THR A 210 -18.22 8.31 7.09
C THR A 210 -19.15 9.52 6.94
N LEU A 211 -19.56 9.84 5.70
CA LEU A 211 -20.55 10.88 5.42
C LEU A 211 -21.91 10.57 6.05
N ILE A 212 -22.26 9.28 6.19
CA ILE A 212 -23.57 8.87 6.68
C ILE A 212 -23.80 9.27 8.15
N PRO A 213 -22.96 8.88 9.13
CA PRO A 213 -23.13 9.33 10.51
C PRO A 213 -23.01 10.86 10.65
N PHE A 214 -22.15 11.52 9.87
CA PHE A 214 -22.07 12.98 9.83
C PHE A 214 -23.38 13.62 9.35
N ALA A 215 -23.94 13.12 8.25
CA ALA A 215 -25.16 13.66 7.68
C ALA A 215 -26.37 13.45 8.61
N TYR A 216 -26.45 12.31 9.32
CA TYR A 216 -27.45 12.14 10.39
C TYR A 216 -27.25 13.13 11.53
N CYS A 217 -26.02 13.36 11.98
CA CYS A 217 -25.70 14.32 13.03
C CYS A 217 -26.14 15.75 12.65
N VAL A 218 -25.74 16.21 11.47
CA VAL A 218 -26.09 17.55 10.96
C VAL A 218 -27.61 17.66 10.71
N ALA A 219 -28.24 16.61 10.18
CA ALA A 219 -29.69 16.56 10.05
C ALA A 219 -30.42 16.63 11.40
N GLY A 220 -29.90 15.96 12.43
CA GLY A 220 -30.42 16.00 13.80
C GLY A 220 -30.33 17.40 14.39
N LEU A 221 -29.19 18.08 14.22
CA LEU A 221 -29.01 19.48 14.64
C LEU A 221 -29.95 20.43 13.88
N TRP A 222 -30.07 20.27 12.56
CA TRP A 222 -30.92 21.10 11.72
C TRP A 222 -32.41 20.94 12.07
N ARG A 223 -32.88 19.70 12.26
CA ARG A 223 -34.27 19.39 12.59
C ARG A 223 -34.59 19.49 14.09
N ARG A 224 -33.62 19.84 14.92
CA ARG A 224 -33.71 19.86 16.40
C ARG A 224 -34.09 18.51 17.01
N LYS A 225 -33.72 17.43 16.33
CA LYS A 225 -33.89 16.03 16.75
C LYS A 225 -32.57 15.51 17.29
N TYR A 226 -32.13 16.10 18.41
CA TYR A 226 -30.75 16.00 18.89
C TYR A 226 -30.29 14.59 19.26
N SER A 227 -31.22 13.71 19.64
CA SER A 227 -30.94 12.35 20.10
C SER A 227 -31.31 11.28 19.09
N GLU A 228 -32.36 11.51 18.30
CA GLU A 228 -32.96 10.52 17.41
C GLU A 228 -31.99 10.03 16.33
N TRP A 229 -31.07 10.89 15.88
CA TRP A 229 -30.09 10.58 14.83
C TRP A 229 -29.09 9.48 15.21
N ILE A 230 -28.84 9.25 16.50
CA ILE A 230 -27.84 8.28 16.97
C ILE A 230 -28.20 6.85 16.56
N ARG A 231 -29.49 6.50 16.64
CA ARG A 231 -29.97 5.14 16.37
C ARG A 231 -29.78 4.73 14.90
N PRO A 232 -30.21 5.51 13.90
CA PRO A 232 -29.94 5.20 12.49
C PRO A 232 -28.46 5.37 12.13
N ALA A 233 -27.70 6.27 12.78
CA ALA A 233 -26.30 6.50 12.48
C ALA A 233 -25.36 5.39 13.01
N LEU A 234 -25.67 4.78 14.17
CA LEU A 234 -24.75 3.85 14.85
C LEU A 234 -24.34 2.61 14.02
N PRO A 235 -25.24 1.90 13.31
CA PRO A 235 -24.83 0.79 12.44
C PRO A 235 -23.84 1.25 11.35
N TRP A 236 -24.05 2.46 10.82
CA TRP A 236 -23.16 3.05 9.82
C TRP A 236 -21.83 3.49 10.41
N ALA A 237 -21.79 4.07 11.61
CA ALA A 237 -20.53 4.39 12.27
C ALA A 237 -19.66 3.13 12.49
N LEU A 238 -20.28 2.00 12.87
CA LEU A 238 -19.58 0.72 12.99
C LEU A 238 -19.14 0.16 11.63
N PHE A 239 -19.99 0.27 10.60
CA PHE A 239 -19.64 -0.15 9.24
C PHE A 239 -18.47 0.68 8.67
N SER A 240 -18.51 2.00 8.84
CA SER A 240 -17.43 2.90 8.46
C SER A 240 -16.13 2.58 9.20
N ALA A 241 -16.21 2.34 10.51
CA ALA A 241 -15.04 1.94 11.31
C ALA A 241 -14.41 0.64 10.79
N MET A 242 -15.24 -0.34 10.46
CA MET A 242 -14.78 -1.62 9.91
C MET A 242 -14.15 -1.44 8.54
N VAL A 243 -14.84 -0.83 7.58
CA VAL A 243 -14.37 -0.72 6.19
C VAL A 243 -13.13 0.17 6.09
N LEU A 244 -13.11 1.32 6.78
CA LEU A 244 -11.94 2.20 6.83
C LEU A 244 -10.75 1.48 7.49
N GLY A 245 -10.99 0.74 8.58
CA GLY A 245 -9.95 -0.05 9.25
C GLY A 245 -9.39 -1.16 8.36
N VAL A 246 -10.25 -1.88 7.64
CA VAL A 246 -9.83 -2.88 6.64
C VAL A 246 -9.01 -2.23 5.54
N GLY A 247 -9.44 -1.09 5.01
CA GLY A 247 -8.68 -0.32 4.03
C GLY A 247 -7.26 0.00 4.52
N ILE A 248 -7.12 0.54 5.74
CA ILE A 248 -5.82 0.84 6.36
C ILE A 248 -4.96 -0.43 6.50
N LEU A 249 -5.54 -1.54 6.97
CA LEU A 249 -4.80 -2.79 7.18
C LEU A 249 -4.39 -3.48 5.88
N MET A 250 -5.19 -3.36 4.82
CA MET A 250 -4.81 -3.78 3.47
C MET A 250 -3.63 -2.96 2.94
N GLY A 251 -3.61 -1.64 3.21
CA GLY A 251 -2.47 -0.79 2.87
C GLY A 251 -1.20 -1.21 3.62
N ALA A 252 -1.31 -1.50 4.92
CA ALA A 252 -0.21 -1.99 5.73
C ALA A 252 0.34 -3.35 5.23
N TYR A 253 -0.56 -4.27 4.86
CA TYR A 253 -0.16 -5.56 4.30
C TYR A 253 0.47 -5.40 2.91
N TRP A 254 -0.06 -4.51 2.07
CA TRP A 254 0.55 -4.19 0.78
C TRP A 254 1.97 -3.64 0.95
N ALA A 255 2.18 -2.68 1.85
CA ALA A 255 3.49 -2.16 2.18
C ALA A 255 4.46 -3.26 2.62
N TYR A 256 3.98 -4.24 3.40
CA TYR A 256 4.76 -5.40 3.80
C TYR A 256 5.23 -6.27 2.62
N GLU A 257 4.41 -6.40 1.57
CA GLU A 257 4.76 -7.20 0.38
C GLU A 257 5.57 -6.46 -0.69
N THR A 258 5.55 -5.11 -0.71
CA THR A 258 6.14 -4.33 -1.81
C THR A 258 7.23 -3.36 -1.39
N LEU A 259 7.21 -2.82 -0.18
CA LEU A 259 8.12 -1.74 0.22
C LEU A 259 9.33 -2.30 0.98
N SER A 260 10.52 -1.85 0.63
CA SER A 260 11.81 -2.36 1.16
C SER A 260 12.24 -1.76 2.49
N PHE A 261 11.48 -0.85 3.11
CA PHE A 261 11.84 -0.27 4.41
C PHE A 261 11.67 -1.22 5.61
N GLY A 262 11.29 -2.49 5.36
CA GLY A 262 11.43 -3.54 6.35
C GLY A 262 10.27 -3.68 7.33
N GLY A 263 9.06 -3.24 6.98
CA GLY A 263 7.88 -3.32 7.84
C GLY A 263 6.57 -3.11 7.08
N TYR A 264 5.48 -3.03 7.84
CA TYR A 264 4.11 -2.83 7.35
C TYR A 264 3.55 -1.44 7.70
N TRP A 265 4.32 -0.60 8.39
CA TRP A 265 3.93 0.76 8.76
C TRP A 265 5.17 1.63 8.98
N SER A 266 5.24 2.77 8.30
CA SER A 266 6.39 3.69 8.38
C SER A 266 6.07 5.04 9.00
N TRP A 267 4.82 5.27 9.41
CA TRP A 267 4.33 6.59 9.86
C TRP A 267 4.42 7.65 8.75
N ASP A 268 4.28 7.24 7.49
CA ASP A 268 4.25 8.16 6.36
C ASP A 268 3.05 9.13 6.51
N PRO A 269 3.19 10.43 6.17
CA PRO A 269 2.12 11.41 6.35
C PRO A 269 0.77 11.03 5.72
N VAL A 270 0.76 10.30 4.59
CA VAL A 270 -0.47 9.85 3.93
C VAL A 270 -1.11 8.69 4.70
N GLU A 271 -0.30 7.75 5.22
CA GLU A 271 -0.76 6.68 6.13
C GLU A 271 -1.36 7.28 7.42
N ASN A 272 -0.70 8.29 7.99
CA ASN A 272 -1.15 8.99 9.19
C ASN A 272 -2.48 9.72 8.96
N ALA A 273 -2.65 10.34 7.78
CA ALA A 273 -3.85 11.09 7.43
C ALA A 273 -5.12 10.22 7.45
N VAL A 274 -5.02 8.93 7.13
CA VAL A 274 -6.17 7.99 7.21
C VAL A 274 -6.34 7.34 8.59
N TYR A 275 -5.25 7.19 9.35
CA TYR A 275 -5.28 6.62 10.71
C TYR A 275 -6.00 7.53 11.72
N VAL A 276 -5.75 8.84 11.67
CA VAL A 276 -6.34 9.84 12.59
C VAL A 276 -7.88 9.83 12.58
N PRO A 277 -8.57 9.99 11.43
CA PRO A 277 -10.05 9.94 11.40
C PRO A 277 -10.59 8.58 11.84
N TRP A 278 -9.87 7.49 11.61
CA TRP A 278 -10.29 6.15 12.07
C TRP A 278 -10.33 6.07 13.60
N LEU A 279 -9.31 6.55 14.31
CA LEU A 279 -9.32 6.61 15.78
C LEU A 279 -10.50 7.43 16.33
N VAL A 280 -10.75 8.60 15.74
CA VAL A 280 -11.87 9.48 16.14
C VAL A 280 -13.23 8.84 15.81
N LEU A 281 -13.32 8.07 14.72
CA LEU A 281 -14.53 7.30 14.38
C LEU A 281 -14.79 6.16 15.38
N ILE A 282 -13.75 5.47 15.87
CA ILE A 282 -13.90 4.48 16.95
C ILE A 282 -14.42 5.16 18.22
N ALA A 283 -13.87 6.32 18.60
CA ALA A 283 -14.35 7.10 19.74
C ALA A 283 -15.80 7.56 19.55
N THR A 284 -16.16 7.95 18.32
CA THR A 284 -17.55 8.30 17.94
C THR A 284 -18.49 7.12 18.16
N ALA A 285 -18.15 5.92 17.66
CA ALA A 285 -18.98 4.74 17.83
C ALA A 285 -19.21 4.40 19.32
N HIS A 286 -18.18 4.53 20.15
CA HIS A 286 -18.28 4.26 21.59
C HIS A 286 -19.12 5.30 22.34
N THR A 287 -19.00 6.58 22.01
CA THR A 287 -19.84 7.65 22.61
C THR A 287 -21.31 7.50 22.21
N MET A 288 -21.60 7.11 20.96
CA MET A 288 -22.95 6.75 20.51
C MET A 288 -23.53 5.54 21.26
N ILE A 289 -22.71 4.52 21.52
CA ILE A 289 -23.12 3.34 22.31
C ILE A 289 -23.45 3.74 23.75
N SER A 290 -22.64 4.62 24.34
CA SER A 290 -22.88 5.19 25.68
C SER A 290 -24.24 5.90 25.70
N TYR A 291 -24.47 6.83 24.77
CA TYR A 291 -25.73 7.56 24.68
C TYR A 291 -26.94 6.64 24.55
N LYS A 292 -26.89 5.64 23.67
CA LYS A 292 -27.98 4.69 23.48
C LYS A 292 -28.32 3.90 24.75
N LYS A 293 -27.35 3.70 25.66
CA LYS A 293 -27.53 2.89 26.86
C LYS A 293 -27.93 3.70 28.09
N SER A 294 -27.36 4.88 28.28
CA SER A 294 -27.43 5.66 29.52
C SER A 294 -27.86 7.11 29.32
N GLU A 295 -28.11 7.52 28.07
CA GLU A 295 -28.44 8.87 27.63
C GLU A 295 -27.36 9.92 27.95
N THR A 296 -26.12 9.46 28.18
CA THR A 296 -24.94 10.30 28.43
C THR A 296 -24.08 10.47 27.17
N ALA A 297 -23.15 11.42 27.16
CA ALA A 297 -22.19 11.66 26.06
C ALA A 297 -22.81 12.06 24.69
N LEU A 298 -24.05 12.60 24.66
CA LEU A 298 -24.67 13.07 23.42
C LEU A 298 -23.84 14.17 22.74
N LYS A 299 -23.46 15.19 23.51
CA LYS A 299 -22.62 16.31 23.03
C LYS A 299 -21.28 15.82 22.47
N SER A 300 -20.63 14.88 23.16
CA SER A 300 -19.41 14.24 22.67
C SER A 300 -19.62 13.48 21.37
N SER A 301 -20.73 12.74 21.25
CA SER A 301 -21.07 12.01 20.02
C SER A 301 -21.24 12.95 18.83
N ILE A 302 -21.86 14.12 19.05
CA ILE A 302 -22.03 15.16 18.03
C ILE A 302 -20.66 15.72 17.59
N VAL A 303 -19.83 16.14 18.55
CA VAL A 303 -18.50 16.70 18.25
C VAL A 303 -17.62 15.69 17.50
N LEU A 304 -17.59 14.43 17.94
CA LEU A 304 -16.74 13.41 17.32
C LEU A 304 -17.26 12.97 15.96
N ALA A 305 -18.58 12.89 15.75
CA ALA A 305 -19.15 12.62 14.42
C ALA A 305 -18.84 13.74 13.41
N ILE A 306 -18.90 15.01 13.85
CA ILE A 306 -18.47 16.16 13.05
C ILE A 306 -16.96 16.06 12.77
N ALA A 307 -16.14 15.90 13.80
CA ALA A 307 -14.69 15.84 13.69
C ALA A 307 -14.24 14.72 12.75
N THR A 308 -14.86 13.54 12.80
CA THR A 308 -14.52 12.41 11.93
C THR A 308 -14.59 12.78 10.45
N PHE A 309 -15.72 13.37 10.01
CA PHE A 309 -15.89 13.72 8.60
C PHE A 309 -14.98 14.89 8.19
N ILE A 310 -14.82 15.88 9.06
CA ILE A 310 -13.85 16.98 8.81
C ILE A 310 -12.43 16.44 8.69
N LEU A 311 -12.03 15.46 9.50
CA LEU A 311 -10.72 14.83 9.40
C LEU A 311 -10.56 14.01 8.10
N ILE A 312 -11.63 13.43 7.55
CA ILE A 312 -11.59 12.81 6.20
C ILE A 312 -11.37 13.88 5.11
N LEU A 313 -12.05 15.03 5.21
CA LEU A 313 -11.83 16.15 4.30
C LEU A 313 -10.40 16.72 4.44
N TYR A 314 -9.90 16.81 5.67
CA TYR A 314 -8.55 17.26 5.95
C TYR A 314 -7.49 16.27 5.44
N ALA A 315 -7.71 14.96 5.60
CA ALA A 315 -6.86 13.93 5.00
C ALA A 315 -6.83 14.03 3.47
N THR A 316 -7.99 14.31 2.86
CA THR A 316 -8.08 14.56 1.41
C THR A 316 -7.27 15.80 1.02
N PHE A 317 -7.37 16.89 1.79
CA PHE A 317 -6.55 18.09 1.57
C PHE A 317 -5.06 17.77 1.66
N LEU A 318 -4.60 17.14 2.74
CA LEU A 318 -3.19 16.78 2.95
C LEU A 318 -2.63 15.95 1.79
N THR A 319 -3.38 14.97 1.33
CA THR A 319 -2.92 14.00 0.33
C THR A 319 -2.98 14.52 -1.11
N ARG A 320 -3.75 15.58 -1.39
CA ARG A 320 -4.08 16.02 -2.76
C ARG A 320 -3.81 17.49 -3.06
N SER A 321 -3.47 18.31 -2.07
CA SER A 321 -3.14 19.72 -2.29
C SER A 321 -1.69 19.95 -2.71
N GLY A 322 -0.85 18.93 -2.71
CA GLY A 322 0.60 19.04 -2.90
C GLY A 322 1.37 19.48 -1.64
N VAL A 323 0.70 19.80 -0.52
CA VAL A 323 1.37 20.24 0.73
C VAL A 323 2.34 19.21 1.32
N LEU A 324 2.12 17.93 1.02
CA LEU A 324 2.98 16.83 1.45
C LEU A 324 4.04 16.42 0.43
N GLY A 325 4.20 17.14 -0.69
CA GLY A 325 5.03 16.74 -1.83
C GLY A 325 6.50 16.41 -1.50
N ASN A 326 7.07 17.09 -0.51
CA ASN A 326 8.46 16.85 -0.05
C ASN A 326 8.54 15.93 1.17
N ALA A 327 7.40 15.56 1.76
CA ALA A 327 7.31 14.85 3.04
C ALA A 327 6.80 13.41 2.92
N SER A 328 6.15 13.06 1.80
CA SER A 328 5.51 11.77 1.59
C SER A 328 5.70 11.29 0.16
N VAL A 329 6.06 10.02 0.02
CA VAL A 329 6.17 9.34 -1.28
C VAL A 329 4.81 8.98 -1.88
N HIS A 330 3.75 8.94 -1.05
CA HIS A 330 2.39 8.60 -1.47
C HIS A 330 1.52 9.83 -1.79
N SER A 331 2.07 11.05 -1.71
CA SER A 331 1.27 12.26 -1.92
C SER A 331 1.10 12.55 -3.41
N PHE A 332 -0.06 13.08 -3.79
CA PHE A 332 -0.28 13.53 -5.15
C PHE A 332 0.30 14.93 -5.39
N THR A 333 0.73 15.20 -6.63
CA THR A 333 1.14 16.53 -7.09
C THR A 333 -0.05 17.49 -7.10
N ASP A 334 0.15 18.79 -6.86
CA ASP A 334 -0.98 19.74 -6.94
C ASP A 334 -1.49 19.87 -8.38
N LEU A 335 -2.80 19.70 -8.58
CA LEU A 335 -3.49 19.96 -9.86
C LEU A 335 -4.06 21.39 -9.95
N GLY A 336 -3.66 22.28 -9.03
CA GLY A 336 -4.26 23.59 -8.81
C GLY A 336 -5.57 23.49 -8.02
N LEU A 337 -5.74 22.42 -7.23
CA LEU A 337 -6.99 22.14 -6.50
C LEU A 337 -6.93 22.54 -5.02
N SER A 338 -5.76 22.93 -4.51
CA SER A 338 -5.55 23.26 -3.09
C SER A 338 -6.59 24.25 -2.54
N GLY A 339 -6.84 25.36 -3.25
CA GLY A 339 -7.86 26.35 -2.84
C GLY A 339 -9.28 25.78 -2.81
N GLN A 340 -9.65 24.96 -3.80
CA GLN A 340 -10.98 24.32 -3.88
C GLN A 340 -11.17 23.29 -2.76
N LEU A 341 -10.12 22.53 -2.42
CA LEU A 341 -10.11 21.58 -1.30
C LEU A 341 -10.28 22.31 0.04
N LEU A 342 -9.66 23.48 0.22
CA LEU A 342 -9.87 24.32 1.41
C LEU A 342 -11.30 24.85 1.48
N ILE A 343 -11.88 25.32 0.38
CA ILE A 343 -13.29 25.77 0.35
C ILE A 343 -14.23 24.62 0.73
N TYR A 344 -13.97 23.41 0.21
CA TYR A 344 -14.74 22.22 0.56
C TYR A 344 -14.63 21.90 2.05
N LEU A 345 -13.40 21.84 2.60
CA LEU A 345 -13.15 21.60 4.02
C LEU A 345 -13.84 22.65 4.92
N PHE A 346 -13.62 23.94 4.65
CA PHE A 346 -14.13 25.02 5.48
C PHE A 346 -15.64 25.17 5.40
N THR A 347 -16.26 24.89 4.24
CA THR A 347 -17.73 24.92 4.11
C THR A 347 -18.38 23.96 5.11
N PHE A 348 -17.94 22.69 5.13
CA PHE A 348 -18.54 21.70 6.03
C PHE A 348 -18.10 21.89 7.48
N LEU A 349 -16.87 22.39 7.73
CA LEU A 349 -16.43 22.75 9.08
C LEU A 349 -17.31 23.86 9.66
N ILE A 350 -17.40 25.00 8.97
CA ILE A 350 -18.13 26.18 9.44
C ILE A 350 -19.62 25.85 9.59
N LEU A 351 -20.23 25.19 8.60
CA LEU A 351 -21.66 24.84 8.65
C LEU A 351 -21.99 23.95 9.85
N SER A 352 -21.23 22.87 10.05
CA SER A 352 -21.49 21.90 11.11
C SER A 352 -21.19 22.46 12.50
N VAL A 353 -20.09 23.21 12.66
CA VAL A 353 -19.73 23.87 13.91
C VAL A 353 -20.73 24.97 14.25
N TYR A 354 -21.13 25.80 13.29
CA TYR A 354 -22.15 26.83 13.49
C TYR A 354 -23.47 26.21 14.00
N LEU A 355 -23.95 25.13 13.37
CA LEU A 355 -25.14 24.43 13.82
C LEU A 355 -24.97 23.82 15.22
N ALA A 356 -23.82 23.21 15.52
CA ALA A 356 -23.57 22.61 16.83
C ALA A 356 -23.53 23.67 17.94
N VAL A 357 -22.83 24.80 17.72
CA VAL A 357 -22.67 25.90 18.68
C VAL A 357 -24.00 26.62 18.92
N THR A 358 -24.73 26.97 17.85
CA THR A 358 -26.02 27.68 17.98
C THR A 358 -27.08 26.85 18.69
N ARG A 359 -27.03 25.51 18.54
CA ARG A 359 -27.95 24.58 19.21
C ARG A 359 -27.42 24.03 20.53
N TRP A 360 -26.23 24.43 20.97
CA TRP A 360 -25.53 23.76 22.08
C TRP A 360 -26.34 23.74 23.40
N LYS A 361 -27.08 24.83 23.66
CA LYS A 361 -27.96 24.97 24.83
C LYS A 361 -29.25 24.16 24.73
N GLU A 362 -29.71 23.85 23.52
CA GLU A 362 -30.91 23.04 23.26
C GLU A 362 -30.61 21.54 23.33
N ILE A 363 -29.34 21.12 23.20
CA ILE A 363 -28.94 19.71 23.25
C ILE A 363 -29.08 19.16 24.68
N PRO A 364 -29.86 18.08 24.89
CA PRO A 364 -30.01 17.46 26.20
C PRO A 364 -28.66 17.07 26.81
N SER A 365 -28.48 17.41 28.08
CA SER A 365 -27.35 16.96 28.90
C SER A 365 -27.86 16.32 30.17
N THR A 366 -27.26 15.20 30.55
CA THR A 366 -27.50 14.53 31.83
C THR A 366 -26.44 15.00 32.83
N GLU A 367 -26.86 15.43 34.02
CA GLU A 367 -25.97 15.78 35.13
C GLU A 367 -25.56 14.56 35.98
N LYS A 368 -25.59 13.36 35.41
CA LYS A 368 -25.20 12.16 36.16
C LYS A 368 -23.72 12.29 36.56
N GLU A 369 -23.46 12.25 37.87
CA GLU A 369 -22.10 12.18 38.38
C GLU A 369 -21.39 10.96 37.80
N ILE A 370 -20.24 11.21 37.17
CA ILE A 370 -19.42 10.17 36.54
C ILE A 370 -18.57 9.54 37.65
N SER A 371 -19.13 8.54 38.33
CA SER A 371 -18.36 7.70 39.25
C SER A 371 -17.34 6.85 38.46
N ALA A 372 -16.17 6.60 39.05
CA ALA A 372 -15.17 5.68 38.48
C ALA A 372 -15.69 4.23 38.34
N TYR A 373 -16.80 3.89 39.01
CA TYR A 373 -17.48 2.59 38.91
C TYR A 373 -18.53 2.55 37.78
N SER A 374 -18.74 3.67 37.09
CA SER A 374 -19.71 3.77 36.00
C SER A 374 -19.13 3.27 34.67
N ARG A 375 -19.96 2.66 33.83
CA ARG A 375 -19.56 2.25 32.46
C ARG A 375 -19.20 3.48 31.61
N GLU A 376 -19.87 4.59 31.89
CA GLU A 376 -19.75 5.85 31.16
C GLU A 376 -18.36 6.46 31.35
N PHE A 377 -17.78 6.37 32.56
CA PHE A 377 -16.42 6.81 32.85
C PHE A 377 -15.38 6.07 31.99
N TRP A 378 -15.43 4.74 31.97
CA TRP A 378 -14.42 3.95 31.25
C TRP A 378 -14.55 4.05 29.74
N ILE A 379 -15.77 4.19 29.23
CA ILE A 379 -15.99 4.52 27.81
C ILE A 379 -15.42 5.91 27.50
N PHE A 380 -15.61 6.89 28.38
CA PHE A 380 -15.04 8.24 28.23
C PHE A 380 -13.51 8.22 28.25
N MET A 381 -12.88 7.49 29.18
CA MET A 381 -11.42 7.34 29.25
C MET A 381 -10.86 6.67 27.98
N GLY A 382 -11.51 5.61 27.49
CA GLY A 382 -11.13 4.97 26.23
C GLY A 382 -11.25 5.91 25.03
N ALA A 383 -12.39 6.61 24.90
CA ALA A 383 -12.62 7.58 23.84
C ALA A 383 -11.62 8.74 23.88
N THR A 384 -11.32 9.26 25.07
CA THR A 384 -10.32 10.32 25.28
C THR A 384 -8.93 9.86 24.87
N THR A 385 -8.55 8.63 25.24
CA THR A 385 -7.27 8.01 24.86
C THR A 385 -7.12 7.94 23.34
N LEU A 386 -8.17 7.51 22.63
CA LEU A 386 -8.18 7.48 21.16
C LEU A 386 -8.05 8.87 20.55
N CYS A 387 -8.75 9.87 21.10
CA CYS A 387 -8.66 11.25 20.62
C CYS A 387 -7.28 11.87 20.87
N LEU A 388 -6.66 11.61 22.02
CA LEU A 388 -5.31 12.09 22.32
C LEU A 388 -4.26 11.41 21.43
N ALA A 389 -4.41 10.11 21.17
CA ALA A 389 -3.58 9.38 20.20
C ALA A 389 -3.69 9.99 18.80
N ALA A 390 -4.92 10.28 18.36
CA ALA A 390 -5.19 10.92 17.08
C ALA A 390 -4.60 12.34 17.01
N PHE A 391 -4.76 13.14 18.07
CA PHE A 391 -4.21 14.48 18.16
C PHE A 391 -2.68 14.51 18.07
N GLN A 392 -1.99 13.59 18.77
CA GLN A 392 -0.54 13.51 18.71
C GLN A 392 -0.04 13.22 17.28
N VAL A 393 -0.67 12.29 16.57
CA VAL A 393 -0.29 11.96 15.19
C VAL A 393 -0.58 13.13 14.25
N LEU A 394 -1.78 13.72 14.37
CA LEU A 394 -2.21 14.86 13.57
C LEU A 394 -1.26 16.04 13.70
N PHE A 395 -0.91 16.42 14.93
CA PHE A 395 -0.07 17.58 15.21
C PHE A 395 1.28 17.52 14.48
N THR A 396 2.00 16.39 14.56
CA THR A 396 3.28 16.26 13.86
C THR A 396 3.10 16.12 12.35
N THR A 397 2.07 15.41 11.89
CA THR A 397 1.81 15.21 10.45
C THR A 397 1.45 16.52 9.74
N SER A 398 0.87 17.47 10.47
CA SER A 398 0.47 18.79 9.97
C SER A 398 1.60 19.84 9.93
N ILE A 399 2.85 19.50 10.30
CA ILE A 399 3.99 20.43 10.25
C ILE A 399 4.13 21.12 8.88
N PRO A 400 4.04 20.44 7.73
CA PRO A 400 4.09 21.11 6.42
C PRO A 400 2.98 22.13 6.21
N VAL A 401 1.80 21.89 6.77
CA VAL A 401 0.67 22.85 6.72
C VAL A 401 0.97 24.07 7.58
N TYR A 402 1.57 23.89 8.75
CA TYR A 402 1.96 25.03 9.60
C TYR A 402 3.00 25.91 8.91
N ASN A 403 3.97 25.31 8.22
CA ASN A 403 4.96 26.05 7.43
C ASN A 403 4.27 26.90 6.35
N GLN A 404 3.37 26.31 5.56
CA GLN A 404 2.62 27.05 4.53
C GLN A 404 1.76 28.18 5.12
N ILE A 405 1.14 27.97 6.28
CA ILE A 405 0.36 29.02 6.95
C ILE A 405 1.29 30.17 7.37
N VAL A 406 2.44 29.89 7.97
CA VAL A 406 3.39 30.90 8.42
C VAL A 406 3.97 31.69 7.23
N GLU A 407 4.30 30.98 6.14
CA GLU A 407 4.71 31.57 4.87
C GLU A 407 3.64 32.47 4.26
N ALA A 408 2.36 32.07 4.33
CA ALA A 408 1.25 32.90 3.86
C ALA A 408 1.10 34.22 4.65
N PHE A 409 1.61 34.29 5.88
CA PHE A 409 1.67 35.53 6.68
C PHE A 409 2.98 36.32 6.49
N GLY A 410 3.84 35.93 5.55
CA GLY A 410 5.08 36.63 5.21
C GLY A 410 6.28 36.27 6.09
N PHE A 411 6.20 35.21 6.89
CA PHE A 411 7.30 34.72 7.73
C PHE A 411 7.91 33.45 7.12
N VAL A 412 9.21 33.21 7.31
CA VAL A 412 9.87 31.98 6.81
C VAL A 412 9.80 30.89 7.90
N SER A 413 9.28 29.70 7.55
CA SER A 413 9.23 28.55 8.45
C SER A 413 9.67 27.27 7.74
N ASN A 414 10.85 26.75 8.12
CA ASN A 414 11.41 25.50 7.60
C ASN A 414 11.48 24.42 8.68
N VAL A 415 10.42 24.28 9.48
CA VAL A 415 10.35 23.20 10.47
C VAL A 415 10.23 21.87 9.71
N ALA A 416 11.28 21.04 9.78
CA ALA A 416 11.28 19.72 9.18
C ALA A 416 10.52 18.72 10.07
N LEU A 417 10.02 17.65 9.45
CA LEU A 417 9.54 16.48 10.19
C LEU A 417 10.69 15.84 10.99
N PRO A 418 10.39 15.11 12.08
CA PRO A 418 11.41 14.38 12.83
C PRO A 418 12.24 13.46 11.93
N THR A 419 13.56 13.44 12.13
CA THR A 419 14.48 12.60 11.34
C THR A 419 14.23 11.11 11.55
N ASP A 420 13.95 10.69 12.79
CA ASP A 420 13.46 9.35 13.14
C ASP A 420 11.95 9.40 13.37
N GLN A 421 11.17 9.38 12.29
CA GLN A 421 9.71 9.37 12.36
C GLN A 421 9.20 8.15 13.14
N ILE A 422 9.74 6.96 12.85
CA ILE A 422 9.32 5.71 13.51
C ILE A 422 9.49 5.81 15.02
N GLY A 423 10.67 6.22 15.50
CA GLY A 423 10.93 6.39 16.93
C GLY A 423 10.06 7.47 17.56
N HIS A 424 9.88 8.62 16.90
CA HIS A 424 9.06 9.74 17.39
C HIS A 424 7.61 9.34 17.67
N TYR A 425 6.93 8.78 16.68
CA TYR A 425 5.52 8.38 16.84
C TYR A 425 5.38 7.16 17.75
N THR A 426 6.18 6.11 17.52
CA THR A 426 6.05 4.84 18.25
C THR A 426 6.25 5.03 19.76
N LYS A 427 7.20 5.85 20.18
CA LYS A 427 7.49 6.10 21.60
C LYS A 427 6.26 6.56 22.39
N ILE A 428 5.41 7.39 21.78
CA ILE A 428 4.20 7.90 22.43
C ILE A 428 3.02 6.94 22.19
N GLN A 429 2.86 6.45 20.96
CA GLN A 429 1.74 5.58 20.57
C GLN A 429 1.70 4.26 21.32
N LEU A 430 2.84 3.73 21.77
CA LEU A 430 2.88 2.54 22.63
C LEU A 430 2.12 2.74 23.95
N TRP A 431 2.19 3.92 24.57
CA TRP A 431 1.45 4.20 25.81
C TRP A 431 -0.05 4.36 25.56
N PHE A 432 -0.43 4.94 24.42
CA PHE A 432 -1.83 4.94 24.00
C PHE A 432 -2.34 3.53 23.74
N ALA A 433 -1.53 2.66 23.12
CA ALA A 433 -1.88 1.26 22.91
C ALA A 433 -2.07 0.48 24.22
N VAL A 434 -1.19 0.71 25.22
CA VAL A 434 -1.37 0.19 26.60
C VAL A 434 -2.71 0.67 27.16
N GLY A 435 -3.00 1.96 27.08
CA GLY A 435 -4.26 2.54 27.55
C GLY A 435 -5.48 1.90 26.86
N ILE A 436 -5.46 1.79 25.54
CA ILE A 436 -6.54 1.16 24.75
C ILE A 436 -6.77 -0.30 25.18
N ALA A 437 -5.70 -1.08 25.38
CA ALA A 437 -5.79 -2.46 25.83
C ALA A 437 -6.37 -2.57 27.26
N VAL A 438 -5.93 -1.72 28.19
CA VAL A 438 -6.47 -1.71 29.56
C VAL A 438 -7.93 -1.25 29.59
N PHE A 439 -8.25 -0.12 28.95
CA PHE A 439 -9.61 0.44 28.98
C PHE A 439 -10.63 -0.43 28.24
N SER A 440 -10.23 -1.14 27.19
CA SER A 440 -11.10 -2.12 26.54
C SER A 440 -11.49 -3.27 27.46
N ALA A 441 -10.53 -3.79 28.24
CA ALA A 441 -10.75 -4.85 29.21
C ALA A 441 -11.69 -4.40 30.35
N ILE A 442 -11.34 -3.29 31.00
CA ILE A 442 -12.07 -2.76 32.16
C ILE A 442 -13.48 -2.32 31.75
N GLY A 443 -13.60 -1.60 30.63
CA GLY A 443 -14.88 -1.12 30.10
C GLY A 443 -15.85 -2.26 29.80
N GLN A 444 -15.36 -3.37 29.24
CA GLN A 444 -16.20 -4.55 28.95
C GLN A 444 -16.67 -5.25 30.23
N PHE A 445 -15.80 -5.40 31.24
CA PHE A 445 -16.20 -6.01 32.51
C PHE A 445 -17.29 -5.21 33.22
N ILE A 446 -17.10 -3.89 33.34
CA ILE A 446 -18.08 -3.01 33.98
C ILE A 446 -19.39 -2.98 33.19
N TRP A 447 -19.32 -3.03 31.85
CA TRP A 447 -20.51 -3.06 31.00
C TRP A 447 -21.40 -4.29 31.25
N TRP A 448 -20.80 -5.48 31.37
CA TRP A 448 -21.53 -6.75 31.43
C TRP A 448 -21.83 -7.24 32.84
N LYS A 449 -20.92 -7.06 33.81
CA LYS A 449 -21.09 -7.62 35.15
C LYS A 449 -21.87 -6.75 36.14
N LYS A 450 -22.31 -5.54 35.75
CA LYS A 450 -23.03 -4.57 36.63
C LYS A 450 -22.40 -4.55 38.04
N LEU A 451 -21.14 -4.12 38.09
CA LEU A 451 -20.34 -4.24 39.31
C LEU A 451 -20.81 -3.25 40.39
N ASP A 452 -21.24 -3.75 41.54
CA ASP A 452 -21.29 -3.00 42.80
C ASP A 452 -19.90 -3.00 43.45
N GLN A 453 -19.57 -1.98 44.27
CA GLN A 453 -18.25 -1.79 44.88
C GLN A 453 -17.67 -3.03 45.58
N SER A 454 -18.52 -3.91 46.12
CA SER A 454 -18.10 -5.13 46.84
C SER A 454 -17.58 -6.26 45.93
N ASN A 455 -17.96 -6.30 44.64
CA ASN A 455 -17.67 -7.41 43.72
C ASN A 455 -16.66 -7.07 42.60
N VAL A 456 -16.15 -5.82 42.56
CA VAL A 456 -15.22 -5.35 41.52
C VAL A 456 -13.90 -6.12 41.57
N TRP A 457 -13.32 -6.30 42.75
CA TRP A 457 -12.00 -6.91 42.91
C TRP A 457 -11.98 -8.36 42.44
N ASP A 458 -12.96 -9.18 42.85
CA ASP A 458 -13.02 -10.60 42.47
C ASP A 458 -13.17 -10.80 40.96
N ALA A 459 -13.82 -9.87 40.26
CA ALA A 459 -14.00 -9.95 38.81
C ALA A 459 -12.69 -9.72 38.02
N PHE A 460 -11.76 -8.92 38.56
CA PHE A 460 -10.49 -8.59 37.91
C PHE A 460 -9.30 -9.41 38.43
N VAL A 461 -9.38 -9.97 39.65
CA VAL A 461 -8.28 -10.76 40.24
C VAL A 461 -7.86 -11.89 39.32
N TRP A 462 -8.79 -12.73 38.87
CA TRP A 462 -8.44 -13.88 38.02
C TRP A 462 -7.89 -13.49 36.65
N PRO A 463 -8.51 -12.59 35.86
CA PRO A 463 -7.90 -12.09 34.63
C PRO A 463 -6.51 -11.48 34.83
N SER A 464 -6.31 -10.72 35.90
CA SER A 464 -5.01 -10.10 36.22
C SER A 464 -3.96 -11.14 36.60
N VAL A 465 -4.29 -12.11 37.45
CA VAL A 465 -3.37 -13.19 37.84
C VAL A 465 -2.98 -14.02 36.62
N ILE A 466 -3.95 -14.41 35.79
CA ILE A 466 -3.69 -15.15 34.56
C ILE A 466 -2.80 -14.32 33.63
N ALA A 467 -3.12 -13.04 33.43
CA ALA A 467 -2.32 -12.16 32.58
C ALA A 467 -0.89 -11.97 33.09
N LEU A 468 -0.70 -11.83 34.40
CA LEU A 468 0.62 -11.75 35.03
C LEU A 468 1.40 -13.05 34.84
N LEU A 469 0.79 -14.22 35.03
CA LEU A 469 1.44 -15.51 34.82
C LEU A 469 1.84 -15.73 33.36
N PHE A 470 0.95 -15.43 32.41
CA PHE A 470 1.26 -15.52 30.98
C PHE A 470 2.35 -14.52 30.58
N THR A 471 2.31 -13.29 31.11
CA THR A 471 3.32 -12.27 30.83
C THR A 471 4.66 -12.68 31.43
N ALA A 472 4.70 -13.18 32.66
CA ALA A 472 5.92 -13.68 33.29
C ALA A 472 6.52 -14.86 32.50
N GLY A 473 5.67 -15.81 32.08
CA GLY A 473 6.09 -16.90 31.20
C GLY A 473 6.62 -16.40 29.87
N ALA A 474 5.95 -15.44 29.24
CA ALA A 474 6.41 -14.82 28.00
C ALA A 474 7.75 -14.10 28.19
N ILE A 475 7.93 -13.31 29.26
CA ILE A 475 9.21 -12.64 29.57
C ILE A 475 10.35 -13.66 29.65
N VAL A 476 10.13 -14.81 30.29
CA VAL A 476 11.14 -15.86 30.41
C VAL A 476 11.41 -16.54 29.06
N LEU A 477 10.37 -16.79 28.26
CA LEU A 477 10.50 -17.50 26.98
C LEU A 477 11.04 -16.63 25.83
N THR A 478 10.74 -15.34 25.84
CA THR A 478 11.07 -14.42 24.73
C THR A 478 12.09 -13.35 25.11
N GLU A 479 12.58 -13.37 26.35
CA GLU A 479 13.60 -12.47 26.89
C GLU A 479 13.28 -10.97 26.71
N ILE A 480 12.00 -10.60 26.90
CA ILE A 480 11.57 -9.20 26.82
C ILE A 480 12.16 -8.40 27.98
N LYS A 481 12.99 -7.40 27.66
CA LYS A 481 13.64 -6.51 28.65
C LYS A 481 13.09 -5.08 28.66
N ASN A 482 12.44 -4.63 27.59
CA ASN A 482 11.95 -3.26 27.52
C ASN A 482 10.68 -3.08 28.38
N PRO A 483 10.68 -2.20 29.39
CA PRO A 483 9.55 -2.05 30.31
C PRO A 483 8.26 -1.60 29.61
N VAL A 484 8.35 -0.80 28.54
CA VAL A 484 7.18 -0.37 27.76
C VAL A 484 6.57 -1.54 27.00
N TYR A 485 7.41 -2.43 26.46
CA TYR A 485 6.93 -3.65 25.80
C TYR A 485 6.33 -4.62 26.81
N ILE A 486 6.92 -4.77 28.00
CA ILE A 486 6.33 -5.56 29.09
C ILE A 486 4.94 -5.01 29.46
N ALA A 487 4.80 -3.69 29.62
CA ALA A 487 3.52 -3.07 29.93
C ALA A 487 2.47 -3.30 28.83
N LEU A 488 2.86 -3.17 27.55
CA LEU A 488 1.98 -3.43 26.41
C LEU A 488 1.57 -4.91 26.34
N LEU A 489 2.52 -5.83 26.53
CA LEU A 489 2.23 -7.26 26.56
C LEU A 489 1.26 -7.60 27.69
N LEU A 490 1.52 -7.12 28.91
CA LEU A 490 0.64 -7.33 30.06
C LEU A 490 -0.76 -6.79 29.79
N ALA A 491 -0.87 -5.56 29.28
CA ALA A 491 -2.14 -4.94 28.96
C ALA A 491 -2.91 -5.69 27.88
N ALA A 492 -2.23 -6.14 26.82
CA ALA A 492 -2.84 -6.89 25.73
C ALA A 492 -3.28 -8.29 26.18
N VAL A 493 -2.45 -9.04 26.91
CA VAL A 493 -2.82 -10.34 27.47
C VAL A 493 -3.98 -10.19 28.46
N PHE A 494 -3.94 -9.18 29.34
CA PHE A 494 -5.06 -8.86 30.21
C PHE A 494 -6.33 -8.59 29.43
N SER A 495 -6.26 -7.82 28.34
CA SER A 495 -7.41 -7.56 27.47
C SER A 495 -7.95 -8.81 26.79
N ILE A 496 -7.09 -9.71 26.31
CA ILE A 496 -7.51 -11.01 25.75
C ILE A 496 -8.25 -11.82 26.81
N VAL A 497 -7.62 -12.05 27.97
CA VAL A 497 -8.19 -12.90 29.04
C VAL A 497 -9.51 -12.32 29.56
N ALA A 498 -9.54 -11.00 29.79
CA ALA A 498 -10.72 -10.26 30.21
C ALA A 498 -11.87 -10.44 29.23
N ASN A 499 -11.64 -10.10 27.96
CA ASN A 499 -12.68 -10.18 26.94
C ASN A 499 -13.08 -11.62 26.62
N PHE A 500 -12.17 -12.58 26.74
CA PHE A 500 -12.48 -13.99 26.55
C PHE A 500 -13.38 -14.53 27.67
N SER A 501 -13.14 -14.14 28.92
CA SER A 501 -14.02 -14.51 30.04
C SER A 501 -15.45 -13.96 29.86
N ILE A 502 -15.56 -12.72 29.35
CA ILE A 502 -16.84 -12.09 29.01
C ILE A 502 -17.48 -12.79 27.82
N LEU A 503 -16.70 -13.13 26.79
CA LEU A 503 -17.15 -13.84 25.60
C LEU A 503 -17.80 -15.16 26.00
N ILE A 504 -17.17 -15.98 26.85
CA ILE A 504 -17.76 -17.24 27.35
C ILE A 504 -19.10 -16.98 28.04
N GLY A 505 -19.18 -15.96 28.92
CA GLY A 505 -20.41 -15.62 29.62
C GLY A 505 -21.54 -15.16 28.69
N VAL A 506 -21.23 -14.30 27.73
CA VAL A 506 -22.19 -13.77 26.75
C VAL A 506 -22.62 -14.85 25.75
N PHE A 507 -21.69 -15.71 25.33
CA PHE A 507 -21.94 -16.78 24.37
C PHE A 507 -22.86 -17.87 24.94
N LYS A 508 -22.71 -18.21 26.23
CA LYS A 508 -23.65 -19.07 26.96
C LYS A 508 -25.07 -18.48 27.05
N GLY A 509 -25.20 -17.15 26.95
CA GLY A 509 -26.48 -16.45 26.91
C GLY A 509 -26.96 -16.18 25.48
N ASN A 510 -26.69 -14.96 24.98
CA ASN A 510 -27.07 -14.54 23.64
C ASN A 510 -25.82 -14.22 22.81
N HIS A 511 -25.39 -15.17 21.98
CA HIS A 511 -24.24 -15.06 21.10
C HIS A 511 -24.25 -13.82 20.19
N LYS A 512 -25.42 -13.23 19.89
CA LYS A 512 -25.51 -12.00 19.07
C LYS A 512 -24.93 -10.76 19.78
N LEU A 513 -24.68 -10.85 21.09
CA LEU A 513 -24.16 -9.74 21.89
C LEU A 513 -22.63 -9.72 21.98
N SER A 514 -21.94 -10.75 21.50
CA SER A 514 -20.50 -10.94 21.71
C SER A 514 -19.59 -10.12 20.80
N GLY A 515 -20.12 -9.46 19.76
CA GLY A 515 -19.30 -8.73 18.78
C GLY A 515 -18.32 -7.73 19.38
N GLY A 516 -18.70 -7.08 20.50
CA GLY A 516 -17.80 -6.19 21.25
C GLY A 516 -16.59 -6.94 21.83
N SER A 517 -16.80 -8.06 22.51
CA SER A 517 -15.71 -8.85 23.09
C SER A 517 -14.80 -9.46 22.03
N VAL A 518 -15.37 -9.95 20.92
CA VAL A 518 -14.59 -10.48 19.79
C VAL A 518 -13.71 -9.39 19.16
N ALA A 519 -14.26 -8.20 18.93
CA ALA A 519 -13.50 -7.08 18.37
C ALA A 519 -12.29 -6.70 19.26
N HIS A 520 -12.49 -6.58 20.57
CA HIS A 520 -11.41 -6.20 21.49
C HIS A 520 -10.36 -7.31 21.66
N ILE A 521 -10.73 -8.60 21.60
CA ILE A 521 -9.75 -9.69 21.50
C ILE A 521 -8.89 -9.52 20.24
N GLY A 522 -9.51 -9.21 19.10
CA GLY A 522 -8.81 -8.93 17.85
C GLY A 522 -7.79 -7.80 17.99
N VAL A 523 -8.19 -6.66 18.57
CA VAL A 523 -7.27 -5.53 18.84
C VAL A 523 -6.10 -5.97 19.73
N ALA A 524 -6.36 -6.70 20.81
CA ALA A 524 -5.31 -7.12 21.72
C ALA A 524 -4.33 -8.12 21.06
N MET A 525 -4.82 -9.03 20.21
CA MET A 525 -3.97 -9.89 19.38
C MET A 525 -3.13 -9.07 18.40
N MET A 526 -3.72 -8.07 17.73
CA MET A 526 -2.97 -7.17 16.85
C MET A 526 -1.83 -6.46 17.59
N LEU A 527 -2.08 -5.97 18.81
CA LEU A 527 -1.05 -5.31 19.62
C LEU A 527 0.10 -6.25 20.01
N ILE A 528 -0.18 -7.51 20.36
CA ILE A 528 0.85 -8.53 20.61
C ILE A 528 1.65 -8.80 19.34
N GLY A 529 0.96 -9.00 18.21
CA GLY A 529 1.59 -9.19 16.91
C GLY A 529 2.55 -8.05 16.58
N ILE A 530 2.07 -6.79 16.69
CA ILE A 530 2.87 -5.59 16.44
C ILE A 530 4.10 -5.51 17.37
N LEU A 531 3.92 -5.77 18.66
CA LEU A 531 4.99 -5.73 19.65
C LEU A 531 6.13 -6.65 19.25
N TYR A 532 5.82 -7.90 18.87
CA TYR A 532 6.86 -8.88 18.53
C TYR A 532 7.40 -8.65 17.12
N SER A 533 6.55 -8.49 16.12
CA SER A 533 6.99 -8.40 14.73
C SER A 533 7.79 -7.12 14.44
N SER A 534 7.52 -6.03 15.17
CA SER A 534 8.26 -4.77 15.00
C SER A 534 9.30 -4.55 16.10
N GLY A 535 8.96 -4.79 17.37
CA GLY A 535 9.86 -4.54 18.50
C GLY A 535 10.96 -5.59 18.68
N TYR A 536 10.72 -6.83 18.25
CA TYR A 536 11.65 -7.97 18.36
C TYR A 536 12.06 -8.52 16.99
N SER A 537 11.88 -7.73 15.92
CA SER A 537 12.43 -8.04 14.61
C SER A 537 13.94 -8.22 14.72
N ARG A 538 14.46 -9.35 14.25
CA ARG A 538 15.90 -9.65 14.31
C ARG A 538 16.49 -9.72 12.92
N VAL A 539 17.57 -8.98 12.68
CA VAL A 539 18.37 -9.15 11.46
C VAL A 539 19.21 -10.42 11.61
N VAL A 540 19.12 -11.32 10.62
CA VAL A 540 19.91 -12.55 10.57
C VAL A 540 21.04 -12.50 9.53
N SER A 541 20.99 -11.53 8.61
CA SER A 541 22.01 -11.26 7.59
C SER A 541 23.18 -10.42 8.13
N LEU A 542 23.85 -10.88 9.18
CA LEU A 542 24.97 -10.14 9.76
C LEU A 542 26.23 -10.29 8.91
N ASN A 543 26.88 -9.17 8.55
CA ASN A 543 28.17 -9.17 7.88
C ASN A 543 29.27 -9.57 8.87
N ASP A 544 29.83 -10.77 8.70
CA ASP A 544 30.94 -11.30 9.49
C ASP A 544 32.31 -11.04 8.84
N THR A 545 32.35 -10.37 7.67
CA THR A 545 33.59 -10.02 6.99
C THR A 545 34.21 -8.76 7.60
N PRO A 546 35.55 -8.61 7.58
CA PRO A 546 36.23 -7.41 8.06
C PRO A 546 36.08 -6.20 7.11
N TYR A 547 35.39 -6.37 5.98
CA TYR A 547 35.28 -5.36 4.93
C TYR A 547 33.94 -4.64 4.97
N LEU A 548 33.98 -3.33 4.73
CA LEU A 548 32.76 -2.55 4.50
C LEU A 548 32.17 -2.93 3.14
N ILE A 549 30.84 -3.00 3.08
CA ILE A 549 30.08 -3.21 1.85
C ILE A 549 30.15 -1.95 0.99
N SER A 550 29.89 -0.80 1.60
CA SER A 550 30.07 0.51 0.95
C SER A 550 30.54 1.57 1.95
N LYS A 551 31.29 2.55 1.42
CA LYS A 551 31.70 3.76 2.14
C LYS A 551 30.71 4.91 1.98
N ASP A 552 29.65 4.72 1.21
CA ASP A 552 28.64 5.75 0.97
C ASP A 552 27.90 6.12 2.26
N GLU A 553 27.38 7.35 2.31
CA GLU A 553 26.63 7.85 3.46
C GLU A 553 25.42 6.96 3.81
N SER A 554 24.77 6.40 2.78
CA SER A 554 23.64 5.47 2.94
C SER A 554 24.00 4.22 3.75
N PHE A 555 25.25 3.75 3.68
CA PHE A 555 25.76 2.58 4.39
C PHE A 555 26.49 2.90 5.69
N THR A 556 27.06 4.10 5.80
CA THR A 556 27.90 4.51 6.93
C THR A 556 27.12 5.27 8.02
N LYS A 557 25.98 5.88 7.69
CA LYS A 557 25.07 6.49 8.67
C LYS A 557 24.56 5.50 9.71
N ASN A 558 24.02 6.03 10.81
CA ASN A 558 23.47 5.23 11.92
C ASN A 558 24.48 4.19 12.47
N ASN A 559 25.74 4.60 12.66
CA ASN A 559 26.82 3.74 13.18
C ASN A 559 27.10 2.50 12.30
N ASN A 560 27.26 2.71 10.99
CA ASN A 560 27.55 1.66 10.00
C ASN A 560 26.51 0.52 10.01
N LYS A 561 25.24 0.84 10.31
CA LYS A 561 24.19 -0.17 10.47
C LYS A 561 24.04 -1.05 9.23
N GLU A 562 23.93 -0.45 8.06
CA GLU A 562 23.73 -1.24 6.83
C GLU A 562 24.97 -2.05 6.45
N ASN A 563 26.18 -1.56 6.73
CA ASN A 563 27.40 -2.35 6.56
C ASN A 563 27.46 -3.59 7.47
N LYS A 564 26.83 -3.55 8.64
CA LYS A 564 26.81 -4.64 9.63
C LYS A 564 25.65 -5.62 9.43
N GLU A 565 24.51 -5.12 8.96
CA GLU A 565 23.23 -5.84 8.94
C GLU A 565 22.87 -6.42 7.56
N ASN A 566 23.72 -6.27 6.56
CA ASN A 566 23.50 -6.81 5.22
C ASN A 566 24.59 -7.84 4.87
N LEU A 567 24.27 -8.73 3.94
CA LEU A 567 25.22 -9.70 3.38
C LEU A 567 25.47 -9.41 1.90
N ILE A 568 26.74 -9.43 1.50
CA ILE A 568 27.11 -9.46 0.08
C ILE A 568 27.03 -10.91 -0.39
N LEU A 569 26.25 -11.14 -1.44
CA LEU A 569 26.17 -12.43 -2.11
C LEU A 569 26.67 -12.28 -3.54
N PHE A 570 27.81 -12.91 -3.83
CA PHE A 570 28.30 -13.05 -5.19
C PHE A 570 27.55 -14.17 -5.91
N TYR A 571 27.36 -14.00 -7.23
CA TYR A 571 26.69 -14.99 -8.06
C TYR A 571 27.30 -16.39 -7.91
N ASN A 572 26.45 -17.37 -7.61
CA ASN A 572 26.76 -18.79 -7.35
C ASN A 572 27.78 -19.08 -6.24
N GLN A 573 28.19 -18.08 -5.45
CA GLN A 573 29.08 -18.29 -4.32
C GLN A 573 28.27 -18.47 -3.03
N PRO A 574 28.38 -19.61 -2.33
CA PRO A 574 27.66 -19.81 -1.09
C PRO A 574 28.27 -18.96 0.03
N ALA A 575 27.40 -18.31 0.82
CA ALA A 575 27.75 -17.64 2.06
C ALA A 575 27.03 -18.30 3.24
N ARG A 576 27.54 -18.08 4.46
CA ARG A 576 26.91 -18.55 5.69
C ARG A 576 26.08 -17.43 6.30
N MET A 577 24.84 -17.74 6.67
CA MET A 577 23.94 -16.83 7.39
C MET A 577 23.22 -17.59 8.50
N GLY A 578 23.79 -17.56 9.71
CA GLY A 578 23.27 -18.30 10.85
C GLY A 578 23.20 -19.82 10.61
N GLU A 579 21.97 -20.34 10.53
CA GLU A 579 21.68 -21.76 10.29
C GLU A 579 21.56 -22.11 8.78
N TYR A 580 21.62 -21.12 7.90
CA TYR A 580 21.48 -21.28 6.46
C TYR A 580 22.82 -21.15 5.75
N GLN A 581 23.03 -21.99 4.75
CA GLN A 581 23.92 -21.70 3.63
C GLN A 581 23.08 -21.02 2.55
N ILE A 582 23.42 -19.77 2.23
CA ILE A 582 22.67 -18.92 1.32
C ILE A 582 23.45 -18.74 0.02
N THR A 583 22.78 -18.74 -1.13
CA THR A 583 23.44 -18.58 -2.43
C THR A 583 22.57 -17.78 -3.39
N TYR A 584 23.13 -16.70 -3.95
CA TYR A 584 22.49 -15.97 -5.04
C TYR A 584 22.67 -16.75 -6.35
N LYS A 585 21.56 -17.21 -6.95
CA LYS A 585 21.53 -18.07 -8.16
C LYS A 585 21.29 -17.28 -9.46
N GLY A 586 21.36 -15.95 -9.40
CA GLY A 586 21.23 -15.08 -10.57
C GLY A 586 19.85 -14.51 -10.78
N GLN A 587 19.75 -13.67 -11.80
CA GLN A 587 18.52 -12.98 -12.19
C GLN A 587 17.51 -13.94 -12.85
N ARG A 588 16.25 -13.62 -12.65
CA ARG A 588 15.07 -14.39 -13.06
C ARG A 588 14.02 -13.45 -13.66
N VAL A 589 13.25 -13.98 -14.60
CA VAL A 589 12.08 -13.31 -15.19
C VAL A 589 10.86 -14.22 -15.03
N GLU A 590 9.71 -13.60 -14.85
CA GLU A 590 8.43 -14.30 -14.81
C GLU A 590 7.85 -14.28 -16.23
N ALA A 591 7.71 -15.47 -16.83
CA ALA A 591 7.19 -15.62 -18.19
C ALA A 591 5.76 -16.15 -18.15
N SER A 592 4.86 -15.52 -18.91
CA SER A 592 3.45 -15.89 -18.97
C SER A 592 3.27 -17.33 -19.45
N GLY A 593 2.43 -18.10 -18.76
CA GLY A 593 2.15 -19.51 -19.09
C GLY A 593 3.25 -20.50 -18.69
N ILE A 594 4.35 -20.04 -18.09
CA ILE A 594 5.46 -20.87 -17.61
C ILE A 594 5.43 -20.89 -16.06
N PRO A 595 5.39 -22.07 -15.42
CA PRO A 595 5.25 -22.16 -13.96
C PRO A 595 6.53 -21.72 -13.22
N GLY A 596 6.45 -20.64 -12.44
CA GLY A 596 7.58 -20.12 -11.69
C GLY A 596 8.48 -19.25 -12.57
N TYR A 597 9.78 -19.27 -12.31
CA TYR A 597 10.70 -18.30 -12.91
C TYR A 597 11.64 -18.92 -13.95
N VAL A 598 11.90 -18.15 -15.00
CA VAL A 598 12.86 -18.47 -16.06
C VAL A 598 14.17 -17.74 -15.76
N ARG A 599 15.32 -18.37 -16.02
CA ARG A 599 16.60 -17.68 -15.88
C ARG A 599 16.73 -16.58 -16.92
N LYS A 600 17.10 -15.38 -16.48
CA LYS A 600 17.19 -14.21 -17.37
C LYS A 600 18.25 -14.39 -18.46
N ASP A 601 19.33 -15.12 -18.18
CA ASP A 601 20.37 -15.46 -19.15
C ASP A 601 19.89 -16.43 -20.24
N TRP A 602 18.74 -17.10 -20.06
CA TRP A 602 18.15 -18.00 -21.05
C TRP A 602 17.26 -17.27 -22.05
N VAL A 603 17.06 -15.97 -21.87
CA VAL A 603 16.22 -15.15 -22.72
C VAL A 603 17.01 -13.91 -23.17
N MET A 604 16.61 -13.31 -24.27
CA MET A 604 17.10 -12.00 -24.71
C MET A 604 15.91 -11.05 -24.89
N PRO A 605 16.08 -9.73 -24.65
CA PRO A 605 15.05 -8.76 -24.99
C PRO A 605 14.62 -8.93 -26.46
N ALA A 606 13.30 -8.88 -26.71
CA ALA A 606 12.76 -8.78 -28.06
C ALA A 606 12.61 -7.30 -28.45
N ASP A 607 12.37 -7.02 -29.74
CA ASP A 607 12.11 -5.66 -30.24
C ASP A 607 10.82 -5.03 -29.67
N VAL A 608 9.98 -5.83 -29.00
CA VAL A 608 8.72 -5.42 -28.39
C VAL A 608 8.88 -5.39 -26.87
N PRO A 609 8.42 -4.32 -26.18
CA PRO A 609 8.43 -4.25 -24.71
C PRO A 609 7.78 -5.48 -24.07
N TYR A 610 8.35 -5.91 -22.94
CA TYR A 610 7.83 -7.01 -22.12
C TYR A 610 7.72 -8.34 -22.84
N ARG A 611 8.51 -8.49 -23.92
CA ARG A 611 8.71 -9.74 -24.60
C ARG A 611 10.18 -10.08 -24.65
N VAL A 612 10.45 -11.38 -24.55
CA VAL A 612 11.80 -11.91 -24.62
C VAL A 612 11.83 -13.12 -25.55
N THR A 613 12.94 -13.31 -26.24
CA THR A 613 13.17 -14.47 -27.10
C THR A 613 13.99 -15.50 -26.33
N ALA A 614 13.53 -16.75 -26.32
CA ALA A 614 14.24 -17.85 -25.68
C ALA A 614 15.55 -18.17 -26.42
N LYS A 615 16.70 -18.09 -25.73
CA LYS A 615 18.03 -18.46 -26.28
C LYS A 615 18.22 -19.98 -26.40
N LYS A 616 17.41 -20.75 -25.68
CA LYS A 616 17.41 -22.21 -25.66
C LYS A 616 16.05 -22.75 -25.22
N ASP A 617 15.87 -24.05 -25.32
CA ASP A 617 14.66 -24.73 -24.86
C ASP A 617 14.42 -24.49 -23.36
N ILE A 618 13.22 -24.01 -23.02
CA ILE A 618 12.78 -23.80 -21.64
C ILE A 618 11.96 -25.01 -21.22
N VAL A 619 12.56 -25.81 -20.35
CA VAL A 619 11.97 -27.02 -19.78
C VAL A 619 11.86 -26.85 -18.27
N GLN A 620 10.67 -27.05 -17.72
CA GLN A 620 10.42 -27.02 -16.28
C GLN A 620 9.58 -28.23 -15.89
N ASN A 621 9.92 -28.88 -14.78
CA ASN A 621 9.24 -30.09 -14.28
C ASN A 621 9.10 -31.19 -15.36
N GLY A 622 10.09 -31.33 -16.24
CA GLY A 622 10.10 -32.32 -17.32
C GLY A 622 9.22 -31.98 -18.53
N ARG A 623 8.52 -30.83 -18.54
CA ARG A 623 7.73 -30.35 -19.68
C ARG A 623 8.43 -29.19 -20.39
N LYS A 624 8.51 -29.25 -21.72
CA LYS A 624 8.96 -28.13 -22.56
C LYS A 624 7.84 -27.11 -22.72
N TYR A 625 8.11 -25.86 -22.37
CA TYR A 625 7.17 -24.74 -22.48
C TYR A 625 7.49 -23.80 -23.65
N ALA A 626 8.77 -23.67 -23.99
CA ALA A 626 9.24 -22.84 -25.10
C ALA A 626 10.45 -23.49 -25.78
N GLY A 627 10.54 -23.38 -27.10
CA GLY A 627 11.71 -23.73 -27.89
C GLY A 627 12.71 -22.57 -28.02
N LYS A 628 13.96 -22.89 -28.36
CA LYS A 628 14.93 -21.89 -28.81
C LYS A 628 14.35 -21.06 -29.96
N GLY A 629 14.34 -19.74 -29.80
CA GLY A 629 13.82 -18.78 -30.78
C GLY A 629 12.37 -18.34 -30.53
N ASP A 630 11.64 -19.01 -29.64
CA ASP A 630 10.26 -18.62 -29.32
C ASP A 630 10.23 -17.31 -28.54
N THR A 631 9.26 -16.45 -28.88
CA THR A 631 8.99 -15.22 -28.14
C THR A 631 8.01 -15.49 -26.99
N LEU A 632 8.36 -15.01 -25.80
CA LEU A 632 7.63 -15.16 -24.56
C LEU A 632 7.26 -13.79 -24.03
N GLU A 633 6.03 -13.68 -23.52
CA GLU A 633 5.60 -12.51 -22.77
C GLU A 633 6.10 -12.63 -21.33
N ILE A 634 6.67 -11.55 -20.80
CA ILE A 634 7.17 -11.48 -19.42
C ILE A 634 6.43 -10.42 -18.63
N SER A 635 6.39 -10.60 -17.32
CA SER A 635 5.94 -9.56 -16.39
C SER A 635 6.83 -8.33 -16.55
N ALA A 636 6.20 -7.19 -16.76
CA ALA A 636 6.77 -6.05 -17.47
C ALA A 636 8.06 -5.49 -16.84
N GLU A 637 8.14 -5.36 -15.51
CA GLU A 637 9.18 -4.51 -14.92
C GLU A 637 9.97 -5.14 -13.77
N ASN A 638 9.71 -6.41 -13.43
CA ASN A 638 10.39 -7.06 -12.31
C ASN A 638 11.53 -7.96 -12.78
N THR A 639 12.75 -7.61 -12.38
CA THR A 639 13.84 -8.57 -12.31
C THR A 639 13.81 -9.23 -10.94
N TYR A 640 13.62 -10.54 -10.93
CA TYR A 640 13.62 -11.34 -9.70
C TYR A 640 15.04 -11.85 -9.44
N TYR A 641 15.45 -11.93 -8.18
CA TYR A 641 16.77 -12.44 -7.81
C TYR A 641 16.58 -13.72 -7.02
N GLU A 642 17.00 -14.84 -7.59
CA GLU A 642 16.86 -16.11 -6.89
C GLU A 642 17.90 -16.24 -5.78
N VAL A 643 17.42 -16.35 -4.55
CA VAL A 643 18.24 -16.59 -3.37
C VAL A 643 17.89 -17.97 -2.80
N GLU A 644 18.79 -18.93 -2.99
CA GLU A 644 18.65 -20.29 -2.46
C GLU A 644 19.09 -20.33 -1.00
N TYR A 645 18.26 -20.94 -0.16
CA TYR A 645 18.50 -21.23 1.24
C TYR A 645 18.62 -22.72 1.46
N ARG A 646 19.73 -23.17 2.02
CA ARG A 646 19.96 -24.55 2.43
C ARG A 646 20.16 -24.61 3.94
N THR A 647 19.27 -25.33 4.62
CA THR A 647 19.40 -25.58 6.07
C THR A 647 20.46 -26.65 6.34
N ARG A 648 20.97 -26.72 7.58
CA ARG A 648 21.85 -27.82 8.02
C ARG A 648 21.23 -29.21 7.85
N SER A 649 19.90 -29.32 7.89
CA SER A 649 19.17 -30.57 7.67
C SER A 649 19.10 -31.01 6.20
N GLY A 650 19.62 -30.20 5.27
CA GLY A 650 19.56 -30.46 3.83
C GLY A 650 18.29 -29.95 3.14
N LYS A 651 17.31 -29.41 3.87
CA LYS A 651 16.14 -28.76 3.24
C LYS A 651 16.56 -27.52 2.47
N VAL A 652 16.09 -27.41 1.22
CA VAL A 652 16.37 -26.31 0.30
C VAL A 652 15.07 -25.59 -0.05
N PHE A 653 15.10 -24.25 -0.09
CA PHE A 653 14.03 -23.41 -0.64
C PHE A 653 14.64 -22.16 -1.28
N SER A 654 13.93 -21.55 -2.22
CA SER A 654 14.35 -20.30 -2.85
C SER A 654 13.36 -19.18 -2.53
N LEU A 655 13.88 -17.96 -2.44
CA LEU A 655 13.09 -16.72 -2.42
C LEU A 655 13.52 -15.82 -3.57
N TYR A 656 12.61 -14.97 -4.01
CA TYR A 656 12.72 -14.17 -5.22
C TYR A 656 12.42 -12.69 -4.94
N PRO A 657 13.18 -12.01 -4.06
CA PRO A 657 13.08 -10.56 -3.95
C PRO A 657 13.30 -9.93 -5.33
N ARG A 658 12.62 -8.82 -5.58
CA ARG A 658 12.53 -8.22 -6.91
C ARG A 658 13.09 -6.80 -6.92
N ALA A 659 13.70 -6.44 -8.04
CA ALA A 659 14.12 -5.09 -8.36
C ALA A 659 13.42 -4.62 -9.62
N GLN A 660 13.13 -3.33 -9.64
CA GLN A 660 12.36 -2.70 -10.67
C GLN A 660 12.94 -1.32 -10.96
N VAL A 661 13.31 -1.07 -12.20
CA VAL A 661 13.90 0.23 -12.60
C VAL A 661 12.77 1.19 -12.91
N ASN A 662 12.84 2.39 -12.35
CA ASN A 662 11.90 3.47 -12.58
C ASN A 662 12.65 4.76 -12.91
N GLU A 663 12.25 5.46 -13.97
CA GLU A 663 12.93 6.70 -14.41
C GLU A 663 12.94 7.82 -13.37
N ARG A 664 11.92 7.88 -12.49
CA ARG A 664 11.79 8.92 -11.46
C ARG A 664 12.37 8.50 -10.11
N MET A 665 12.24 7.23 -9.76
CA MET A 665 12.60 6.71 -8.42
C MET A 665 13.91 5.91 -8.41
N GLY A 666 14.52 5.66 -9.57
CA GLY A 666 15.70 4.80 -9.70
C GLY A 666 15.35 3.32 -9.54
N ASN A 667 16.30 2.55 -9.02
CA ASN A 667 16.12 1.11 -8.78
C ASN A 667 15.30 0.88 -7.50
N VAL A 668 14.07 0.42 -7.67
CA VAL A 668 13.13 0.16 -6.59
C VAL A 668 13.16 -1.32 -6.23
N LEU A 669 13.33 -1.60 -4.95
CA LEU A 669 13.52 -2.96 -4.43
C LEU A 669 12.30 -3.36 -3.60
N SER A 670 11.78 -4.56 -3.83
CA SER A 670 10.70 -5.16 -3.05
C SER A 670 11.15 -6.48 -2.42
N PRO A 671 10.63 -6.80 -1.23
CA PRO A 671 10.97 -8.03 -0.54
C PRO A 671 10.34 -9.26 -1.19
N ASP A 672 10.82 -10.43 -0.79
CA ASP A 672 10.06 -11.69 -0.81
C ASP A 672 10.11 -12.32 0.60
N THR A 673 9.00 -12.90 1.03
CA THR A 673 8.82 -13.32 2.42
C THR A 673 8.46 -14.79 2.50
N ARG A 674 9.21 -15.55 3.30
CA ARG A 674 8.83 -16.92 3.65
C ARG A 674 8.03 -16.93 4.93
N HIS A 675 6.75 -17.26 4.81
CA HIS A 675 5.87 -17.39 5.95
C HIS A 675 6.09 -18.71 6.69
N SER A 676 6.20 -18.63 8.02
CA SER A 676 6.21 -19.81 8.91
C SER A 676 5.24 -19.58 10.07
N ALA A 677 4.84 -20.63 10.78
CA ALA A 677 3.85 -20.51 11.85
C ALA A 677 4.27 -19.52 12.97
N GLY A 678 5.56 -19.50 13.34
CA GLY A 678 6.08 -18.68 14.44
C GLY A 678 6.72 -17.35 14.03
N TYR A 679 7.21 -17.23 12.80
CA TYR A 679 7.89 -16.04 12.30
C TYR A 679 7.85 -16.00 10.78
N ASP A 680 8.02 -14.81 10.21
CA ASP A 680 8.28 -14.64 8.79
C ASP A 680 9.76 -14.35 8.57
N LEU A 681 10.35 -14.98 7.54
CA LEU A 681 11.67 -14.63 7.05
C LEU A 681 11.50 -13.63 5.92
N TYR A 682 11.71 -12.36 6.24
CA TYR A 682 11.53 -11.22 5.35
C TYR A 682 12.86 -10.89 4.65
N ASN A 683 12.89 -10.98 3.33
CA ASN A 683 14.12 -10.86 2.54
C ASN A 683 13.98 -9.69 1.61
N TYR A 684 14.85 -8.68 1.74
CA TYR A 684 14.86 -7.57 0.80
C TYR A 684 16.28 -7.28 0.33
N ILE A 685 16.38 -6.92 -0.95
CA ILE A 685 17.63 -6.49 -1.55
C ILE A 685 17.81 -5.02 -1.16
N ASN A 686 18.95 -4.70 -0.58
CA ASN A 686 19.33 -3.31 -0.27
C ASN A 686 20.12 -2.69 -1.43
N TYR A 687 20.82 -3.53 -2.21
CA TYR A 687 21.46 -3.13 -3.46
C TYR A 687 21.48 -4.29 -4.45
N ALA A 688 21.11 -4.00 -5.68
CA ALA A 688 21.41 -4.83 -6.84
C ALA A 688 21.84 -3.91 -8.00
N PRO A 689 22.76 -4.38 -8.87
CA PRO A 689 23.09 -3.69 -10.12
C PRO A 689 21.83 -3.39 -10.92
N ASP A 690 21.84 -2.30 -11.69
CA ASP A 690 20.75 -1.99 -12.61
C ASP A 690 20.58 -3.16 -13.58
N PRO A 691 19.42 -3.86 -13.56
CA PRO A 691 19.19 -5.04 -14.39
C PRO A 691 19.05 -4.72 -15.88
N THR A 692 18.98 -3.45 -16.27
CA THR A 692 18.81 -2.97 -17.65
C THR A 692 20.11 -2.43 -18.26
N GLN A 693 21.11 -2.08 -17.44
CA GLN A 693 22.41 -1.63 -17.96
C GLN A 693 23.22 -2.78 -18.53
N GLU A 694 23.79 -2.56 -19.72
CA GLU A 694 24.82 -3.45 -20.25
C GLU A 694 26.07 -3.38 -19.37
N ARG A 695 26.75 -4.52 -19.22
CA ARG A 695 27.96 -4.58 -18.42
C ARG A 695 29.10 -3.88 -19.11
N GLU A 696 29.73 -2.95 -18.40
CA GLU A 696 30.96 -2.34 -18.84
C GLU A 696 32.14 -3.32 -18.69
N TRP A 697 32.84 -3.54 -19.79
CA TRP A 697 34.04 -4.37 -19.83
C TRP A 697 35.28 -3.48 -19.86
N SER A 698 36.30 -3.84 -19.11
CA SER A 698 37.61 -3.17 -19.14
C SER A 698 38.27 -3.29 -20.51
N LYS A 699 39.33 -2.51 -20.74
CA LYS A 699 40.17 -2.65 -21.94
C LYS A 699 40.76 -4.06 -21.98
N ALA A 700 40.76 -4.66 -23.17
CA ALA A 700 41.25 -6.02 -23.33
C ALA A 700 42.77 -6.09 -23.09
N GLU A 701 43.19 -6.93 -22.15
CA GLU A 701 44.58 -7.29 -21.94
C GLU A 701 44.92 -8.50 -22.82
N LYS A 702 46.06 -8.46 -23.50
CA LYS A 702 46.46 -9.51 -24.43
C LYS A 702 47.53 -10.40 -23.81
N PHE A 703 47.31 -11.70 -23.89
CA PHE A 703 48.23 -12.73 -23.43
C PHE A 703 48.60 -13.62 -24.60
N THR A 704 49.88 -13.91 -24.77
CA THR A 704 50.38 -14.87 -25.76
C THR A 704 51.08 -15.97 -25.00
N VAL A 705 50.58 -17.19 -25.11
CA VAL A 705 50.98 -18.33 -24.27
C VAL A 705 51.06 -19.62 -25.08
N SER A 706 51.89 -20.56 -24.63
CA SER A 706 52.01 -21.92 -25.16
C SER A 706 51.11 -22.88 -24.36
N VAL A 707 50.89 -24.09 -24.88
CA VAL A 707 50.18 -25.12 -24.12
C VAL A 707 50.98 -25.46 -22.86
N GLN A 708 50.28 -25.62 -21.73
CA GLN A 708 50.79 -25.76 -20.36
C GLN A 708 51.37 -24.48 -19.72
N ASP A 709 51.39 -23.34 -20.42
CA ASP A 709 51.80 -22.09 -19.80
C ASP A 709 50.73 -21.57 -18.83
N THR A 710 51.22 -20.88 -17.80
CA THR A 710 50.41 -20.20 -16.80
C THR A 710 50.46 -18.69 -17.03
N PHE A 711 49.31 -18.02 -16.94
CA PHE A 711 49.19 -16.58 -17.07
C PHE A 711 48.19 -16.02 -16.07
N PHE A 712 48.37 -14.76 -15.66
CA PHE A 712 47.54 -14.11 -14.66
C PHE A 712 46.44 -13.30 -15.33
N VAL A 713 45.19 -13.57 -14.98
CA VAL A 713 44.01 -12.86 -15.50
C VAL A 713 43.26 -12.24 -14.33
N ASN A 714 43.33 -10.91 -14.21
CA ASN A 714 42.87 -10.20 -13.02
C ASN A 714 43.56 -10.76 -11.74
N ASP A 715 42.77 -11.15 -10.74
CA ASP A 715 43.24 -11.77 -9.50
C ASP A 715 43.35 -13.32 -9.58
N TYR A 716 43.22 -13.90 -10.78
CA TYR A 716 43.18 -15.35 -10.99
C TYR A 716 44.38 -15.86 -11.78
N VAL A 717 44.70 -17.13 -11.57
CA VAL A 717 45.70 -17.87 -12.33
C VAL A 717 44.98 -18.67 -13.40
N ALA A 718 45.39 -18.54 -14.65
CA ALA A 718 44.87 -19.32 -15.77
C ALA A 718 45.97 -20.20 -16.38
N VAL A 719 45.59 -21.41 -16.81
CA VAL A 719 46.47 -22.37 -17.47
C VAL A 719 45.87 -22.76 -18.81
N LEU A 720 46.64 -22.68 -19.89
CA LEU A 720 46.22 -23.22 -21.19
C LEU A 720 46.47 -24.74 -21.21
N ASP A 721 45.47 -25.54 -20.86
CA ASP A 721 45.64 -26.99 -20.75
C ASP A 721 45.84 -27.64 -22.15
N ASN A 722 45.07 -27.22 -23.17
CA ASN A 722 45.20 -27.73 -24.53
C ASN A 722 44.55 -26.80 -25.57
N VAL A 723 44.90 -26.97 -26.86
CA VAL A 723 44.17 -26.42 -28.01
C VAL A 723 43.85 -27.54 -28.98
N ALA A 724 42.57 -27.82 -29.21
CA ALA A 724 42.11 -28.94 -30.03
C ALA A 724 41.38 -28.46 -31.29
N ARG A 725 41.58 -29.15 -32.42
CA ARG A 725 40.80 -28.90 -33.65
C ARG A 725 39.35 -29.34 -33.44
N VAL A 726 38.39 -28.52 -33.87
CA VAL A 726 36.96 -28.82 -33.83
C VAL A 726 36.36 -28.77 -35.24
N SER A 727 35.35 -29.61 -35.49
CA SER A 727 34.65 -29.73 -36.79
C SER A 727 33.30 -29.01 -36.83
N ASP A 728 32.81 -28.55 -35.68
CA ASP A 728 31.59 -27.76 -35.52
C ASP A 728 31.84 -26.64 -34.51
N VAL A 729 31.31 -25.45 -34.79
CA VAL A 729 31.36 -24.30 -33.88
C VAL A 729 29.95 -23.70 -33.79
N GLU A 730 29.26 -23.97 -32.68
CA GLU A 730 27.91 -23.45 -32.40
C GLU A 730 26.86 -23.73 -33.51
N GLY A 731 26.94 -24.90 -34.16
CA GLY A 731 26.05 -25.29 -35.26
C GLY A 731 26.49 -24.76 -36.64
N ILE A 732 27.67 -24.15 -36.73
CA ILE A 732 28.34 -23.87 -38.00
C ILE A 732 29.13 -25.11 -38.41
N VAL A 733 28.61 -25.83 -39.41
CA VAL A 733 29.30 -26.97 -40.03
C VAL A 733 30.46 -26.47 -40.87
N LEU A 734 31.66 -26.98 -40.59
CA LEU A 734 32.89 -26.62 -41.29
C LEU A 734 33.15 -27.57 -42.46
N THR A 735 33.57 -27.01 -43.59
CA THR A 735 33.94 -27.76 -44.80
C THR A 735 35.41 -28.19 -44.74
N SER A 736 35.87 -28.97 -45.72
CA SER A 736 37.27 -29.43 -45.78
C SER A 736 38.30 -28.31 -45.96
N SER A 737 37.88 -27.13 -46.44
CA SER A 737 38.73 -25.93 -46.58
C SER A 737 38.76 -25.05 -45.34
N ASP A 738 37.95 -25.36 -44.33
CA ASP A 738 37.83 -24.57 -43.11
C ASP A 738 38.67 -25.18 -41.96
N ALA A 739 39.06 -24.33 -41.01
CA ALA A 739 39.80 -24.76 -39.82
C ALA A 739 39.26 -24.06 -38.59
N ALA A 740 38.98 -24.80 -37.52
CA ALA A 740 38.66 -24.23 -36.23
C ALA A 740 39.42 -24.95 -35.12
N VAL A 741 39.86 -24.18 -34.13
CA VAL A 741 40.54 -24.67 -32.93
C VAL A 741 39.89 -24.08 -31.70
N LYS A 742 39.61 -24.95 -30.72
CA LYS A 742 39.07 -24.59 -29.41
C LYS A 742 40.19 -24.68 -28.38
N ALA A 743 40.47 -23.58 -27.69
CA ALA A 743 41.34 -23.61 -26.52
C ALA A 743 40.59 -24.22 -25.34
N ASN A 744 41.28 -24.91 -24.44
CA ASN A 744 40.76 -25.29 -23.13
C ASN A 744 41.63 -24.60 -22.07
N ILE A 745 41.11 -23.53 -21.50
CA ILE A 745 41.79 -22.71 -20.50
C ILE A 745 41.14 -22.99 -19.16
N ARG A 746 41.94 -23.40 -18.18
CA ARG A 746 41.46 -23.59 -16.81
C ARG A 746 41.85 -22.39 -15.96
N VAL A 747 40.84 -21.69 -15.46
CA VAL A 747 40.99 -20.55 -14.54
C VAL A 747 40.79 -21.06 -13.12
N LEU A 748 41.82 -20.93 -12.30
CA LEU A 748 41.83 -21.40 -10.90
C LEU A 748 41.04 -20.41 -10.05
N GLY A 749 39.82 -20.79 -9.68
CA GLY A 749 38.98 -20.02 -8.77
C GLY A 749 39.25 -20.40 -7.31
N LYS A 750 38.69 -19.60 -6.39
CA LYS A 750 38.86 -19.82 -4.94
C LYS A 750 38.25 -21.15 -4.46
N ASP A 751 37.07 -21.47 -4.95
CA ASP A 751 36.26 -22.61 -4.48
C ASP A 751 36.22 -23.78 -5.49
N ARG A 752 36.46 -23.49 -6.77
CA ARG A 752 36.50 -24.45 -7.90
C ARG A 752 37.28 -23.87 -9.07
N ASP A 753 37.72 -24.76 -9.95
CA ASP A 753 38.28 -24.39 -11.25
C ASP A 753 37.16 -24.13 -12.27
N TYR A 754 37.44 -23.26 -13.24
CA TYR A 754 36.55 -22.91 -14.35
C TYR A 754 37.21 -23.24 -15.67
N GLU A 755 36.56 -24.07 -16.47
CA GLU A 755 36.99 -24.35 -17.85
C GLU A 755 36.42 -23.27 -18.77
N VAL A 756 37.27 -22.73 -19.63
CA VAL A 756 36.96 -21.64 -20.56
C VAL A 756 37.44 -22.06 -21.94
N GLY A 757 36.51 -22.15 -22.88
CA GLY A 757 36.67 -22.79 -24.17
C GLY A 757 36.48 -21.89 -25.40
N PRO A 758 37.16 -20.74 -25.53
CA PRO A 758 36.98 -19.89 -26.70
C PRO A 758 37.53 -20.58 -27.95
N THR A 759 36.88 -20.33 -29.09
CA THR A 759 37.20 -20.94 -30.38
C THR A 759 37.65 -19.90 -31.39
N PHE A 760 38.71 -20.21 -32.13
CA PHE A 760 39.20 -19.46 -33.28
C PHE A 760 38.91 -20.26 -34.54
N MET A 761 38.28 -19.65 -35.55
CA MET A 761 37.95 -20.32 -36.81
C MET A 761 38.37 -19.49 -38.02
N ILE A 762 38.69 -20.20 -39.10
CA ILE A 762 38.89 -19.66 -40.44
C ILE A 762 37.88 -20.37 -41.33
N LYS A 763 36.93 -19.60 -41.86
CA LYS A 763 35.88 -20.09 -42.76
C LYS A 763 35.85 -19.23 -44.02
N ASP A 764 35.92 -19.85 -45.20
CA ASP A 764 35.94 -19.12 -46.47
C ASP A 764 37.02 -18.02 -46.56
N GLY A 765 38.16 -18.23 -45.90
CA GLY A 765 39.25 -17.25 -45.80
C GLY A 765 39.02 -16.10 -44.82
N LEU A 766 37.88 -16.06 -44.11
CA LEU A 766 37.57 -15.07 -43.08
C LEU A 766 37.83 -15.64 -41.68
N VAL A 767 38.37 -14.80 -40.79
CA VAL A 767 38.65 -15.15 -39.40
C VAL A 767 37.42 -14.88 -38.53
N GLY A 768 36.87 -15.93 -37.94
CA GLY A 768 35.85 -15.87 -36.89
C GLY A 768 36.49 -16.09 -35.51
N ARG A 769 36.07 -15.30 -34.53
CA ARG A 769 36.52 -15.41 -33.14
C ARG A 769 35.31 -15.50 -32.24
N THR A 770 35.33 -16.46 -31.32
CA THR A 770 34.33 -16.56 -30.26
C THR A 770 34.96 -16.14 -28.93
N SER A 771 34.13 -15.60 -28.05
CA SER A 771 34.51 -15.27 -26.68
C SER A 771 33.69 -16.08 -25.72
N GLU A 772 34.30 -16.51 -24.62
CA GLU A 772 33.59 -17.17 -23.54
C GLU A 772 33.61 -16.30 -22.28
N VAL A 773 32.46 -16.18 -21.63
CA VAL A 773 32.26 -15.34 -20.44
C VAL A 773 32.12 -16.22 -19.21
N VAL A 774 33.00 -16.03 -18.24
CA VAL A 774 32.89 -16.62 -16.90
C VAL A 774 32.24 -15.62 -15.95
N GLU A 775 30.92 -15.67 -15.92
CA GLU A 775 30.04 -14.80 -15.14
C GLU A 775 30.46 -14.67 -13.66
N GLU A 776 30.79 -15.79 -13.00
CA GLU A 776 31.15 -15.84 -11.57
C GLU A 776 32.47 -15.11 -11.25
N LEU A 777 33.37 -15.05 -12.23
CA LEU A 777 34.68 -14.41 -12.10
C LEU A 777 34.72 -13.00 -12.72
N GLY A 778 33.69 -12.61 -13.49
CA GLY A 778 33.68 -11.36 -14.24
C GLY A 778 34.70 -11.34 -15.38
N LEU A 779 34.98 -12.47 -16.01
CA LEU A 779 35.98 -12.60 -17.07
C LEU A 779 35.34 -12.86 -18.44
N LYS A 780 35.88 -12.26 -19.49
CA LYS A 780 35.56 -12.59 -20.88
C LYS A 780 36.87 -12.89 -21.60
N VAL A 781 37.02 -14.11 -22.09
CA VAL A 781 38.23 -14.56 -22.80
C VAL A 781 37.90 -14.75 -24.27
N THR A 782 38.63 -14.05 -25.13
CA THR A 782 38.47 -14.12 -26.60
C THR A 782 39.72 -14.72 -27.21
N PHE A 783 39.56 -15.74 -28.04
CA PHE A 783 40.68 -16.32 -28.79
C PHE A 783 41.00 -15.44 -30.00
N THR A 784 42.13 -14.72 -29.95
CA THR A 784 42.42 -13.65 -30.92
C THR A 784 43.33 -14.05 -32.06
N ASP A 785 44.33 -14.89 -31.80
CA ASP A 785 45.30 -15.27 -32.82
C ASP A 785 45.99 -16.61 -32.54
N VAL A 786 46.50 -17.23 -33.59
CA VAL A 786 47.24 -18.51 -33.56
C VAL A 786 48.53 -18.35 -34.35
N ASN A 787 49.69 -18.55 -33.70
CA ASN A 787 50.98 -18.61 -34.38
C ASN A 787 51.46 -20.08 -34.49
N PRO A 788 51.22 -20.75 -35.62
CA PRO A 788 51.56 -22.16 -35.77
C PRO A 788 53.07 -22.41 -35.89
N ARG A 789 53.90 -21.39 -36.15
CA ARG A 789 55.37 -21.54 -36.23
C ARG A 789 56.01 -21.60 -34.85
N GLU A 790 55.53 -20.77 -33.94
CA GLU A 790 56.03 -20.69 -32.57
C GLU A 790 55.25 -21.57 -31.59
N GLY A 791 54.10 -22.11 -32.01
CA GLY A 791 53.24 -22.91 -31.14
C GLY A 791 52.52 -22.09 -30.07
N THR A 792 52.37 -20.78 -30.30
CA THR A 792 51.79 -19.84 -29.33
C THR A 792 50.39 -19.40 -29.74
N PHE A 793 49.57 -19.11 -28.74
CA PHE A 793 48.16 -18.77 -28.87
C PHE A 793 47.89 -17.46 -28.13
N SER A 794 47.16 -16.54 -28.78
CA SER A 794 46.89 -15.22 -28.21
C SER A 794 45.44 -15.08 -27.76
N PHE A 795 45.25 -14.61 -26.54
CA PHE A 795 43.96 -14.38 -25.91
C PHE A 795 43.81 -12.91 -25.52
N ALA A 796 42.63 -12.36 -25.76
CA ALA A 796 42.22 -11.07 -25.23
C ALA A 796 41.28 -11.30 -24.05
N VAL A 797 41.64 -10.78 -22.89
CA VAL A 797 40.87 -10.92 -21.65
C VAL A 797 40.33 -9.55 -21.26
N ASN A 798 39.00 -9.47 -21.13
CA ASN A 798 38.33 -8.33 -20.51
C ASN A 798 37.82 -8.74 -19.14
N THR A 799 37.81 -7.78 -18.22
CA THR A 799 37.29 -7.94 -16.86
C THR A 799 36.10 -7.03 -16.64
N THR A 800 35.19 -7.42 -15.77
CA THR A 800 34.05 -6.61 -15.33
C THR A 800 33.76 -6.85 -13.86
N GLN A 801 32.94 -6.01 -13.25
CA GLN A 801 32.49 -6.21 -11.88
C GLN A 801 31.70 -7.53 -11.78
N ARG A 802 32.02 -8.34 -10.77
CA ARG A 802 31.30 -9.60 -10.50
C ARG A 802 29.84 -9.30 -10.18
N ASP A 803 28.92 -10.12 -10.69
CA ASP A 803 27.50 -10.02 -10.35
C ASP A 803 27.30 -10.32 -8.86
N LEU A 804 26.67 -9.40 -8.15
CA LEU A 804 26.45 -9.47 -6.71
C LEU A 804 25.14 -8.80 -6.33
N ILE A 805 24.61 -9.20 -5.18
CA ILE A 805 23.53 -8.48 -4.49
C ILE A 805 23.94 -8.21 -3.05
N VAL A 806 23.39 -7.15 -2.47
CA VAL A 806 23.43 -6.88 -1.04
C VAL A 806 22.06 -7.19 -0.46
N LEU A 807 22.00 -8.22 0.37
CA LEU A 807 20.76 -8.76 0.90
C LEU A 807 20.63 -8.45 2.39
N LYS A 808 19.44 -8.00 2.80
CA LYS A 808 19.04 -7.95 4.20
C LYS A 808 17.94 -8.95 4.47
N VAL A 809 18.11 -9.73 5.52
CA VAL A 809 17.16 -10.75 5.96
C VAL A 809 16.79 -10.50 7.41
N MET A 810 15.49 -10.41 7.67
CA MET A 810 14.92 -10.17 8.99
C MET A 810 13.95 -11.28 9.36
N GLU A 811 14.02 -11.76 10.59
CA GLU A 811 12.97 -12.56 11.20
C GLU A 811 11.95 -11.65 11.88
N LYS A 812 10.68 -11.82 11.52
CA LYS A 812 9.53 -11.08 12.05
C LYS A 812 8.69 -12.02 12.92
N PRO A 813 8.93 -12.12 14.23
CA PRO A 813 8.25 -13.08 15.09
C PRO A 813 6.78 -12.70 15.29
N LEU A 814 5.90 -13.70 15.37
CA LEU A 814 4.46 -13.57 15.67
C LEU A 814 3.68 -12.59 14.76
N ILE A 815 4.18 -12.28 13.57
CA ILE A 815 3.47 -11.45 12.59
C ILE A 815 2.10 -12.06 12.19
N ASN A 816 1.99 -13.39 12.19
CA ASN A 816 0.70 -14.06 11.99
C ASN A 816 -0.35 -13.69 13.04
N VAL A 817 0.06 -13.40 14.28
CA VAL A 817 -0.87 -12.98 15.35
C VAL A 817 -1.47 -11.62 15.03
N LEU A 818 -0.71 -10.72 14.38
CA LEU A 818 -1.22 -9.45 13.87
C LEU A 818 -2.32 -9.69 12.83
N TRP A 819 -2.05 -10.52 11.82
CA TRP A 819 -3.02 -10.78 10.74
C TRP A 819 -4.25 -11.54 11.20
N ILE A 820 -4.10 -12.53 12.07
CA ILE A 820 -5.23 -13.24 12.69
C ILE A 820 -6.04 -12.26 13.56
N GLY A 821 -5.37 -11.41 14.35
CA GLY A 821 -6.03 -10.40 15.17
C GLY A 821 -6.89 -9.45 14.34
N THR A 822 -6.39 -9.05 13.16
CA THR A 822 -7.15 -8.26 12.17
C THR A 822 -8.43 -8.97 11.72
N LEU A 823 -8.36 -10.26 11.37
CA LEU A 823 -9.54 -11.03 10.96
C LEU A 823 -10.56 -11.17 12.10
N VAL A 824 -10.08 -11.41 13.32
CA VAL A 824 -10.93 -11.49 14.52
C VAL A 824 -11.60 -10.14 14.82
N LEU A 825 -10.88 -9.02 14.64
CA LEU A 825 -11.43 -7.67 14.76
C LEU A 825 -12.58 -7.45 13.77
N VAL A 826 -12.38 -7.79 12.49
CA VAL A 826 -13.40 -7.67 11.44
C VAL A 826 -14.62 -8.51 11.78
N LEU A 827 -14.43 -9.76 12.23
CA LEU A 827 -15.53 -10.61 12.65
C LEU A 827 -16.35 -9.97 13.78
N GLY A 828 -15.68 -9.39 14.78
CA GLY A 828 -16.34 -8.67 15.88
C GLY A 828 -17.19 -7.49 15.40
N PHE A 829 -16.67 -6.71 14.45
CA PHE A 829 -17.43 -5.64 13.80
C PHE A 829 -18.65 -6.16 13.05
N VAL A 830 -18.50 -7.20 12.22
CA VAL A 830 -19.62 -7.81 11.46
C VAL A 830 -20.74 -8.21 12.42
N MET A 831 -20.42 -8.91 13.51
CA MET A 831 -21.40 -9.29 14.52
C MET A 831 -22.10 -8.08 15.16
N ALA A 832 -21.34 -7.02 15.48
CA ALA A 832 -21.87 -5.80 16.07
C ALA A 832 -22.79 -5.05 15.10
N ILE A 833 -22.39 -4.91 13.82
CA ILE A 833 -23.15 -4.27 12.75
C ILE A 833 -24.46 -5.02 12.52
N SER A 834 -24.41 -6.35 12.31
CA SER A 834 -25.61 -7.16 12.08
C SER A 834 -26.61 -7.05 13.23
N ARG A 835 -26.14 -7.04 14.49
CA ARG A 835 -27.02 -6.80 15.64
C ARG A 835 -27.67 -5.42 15.57
N ARG A 836 -26.88 -4.36 15.38
CA ARG A 836 -27.38 -2.97 15.41
C ARG A 836 -28.30 -2.66 14.23
N TYR A 837 -28.01 -3.20 13.06
CA TYR A 837 -28.89 -3.10 11.90
C TYR A 837 -30.24 -3.79 12.15
N ASN A 838 -30.24 -4.99 12.70
CA ASN A 838 -31.48 -5.70 13.04
C ASN A 838 -32.33 -4.95 14.08
N GLU A 839 -31.70 -4.29 15.06
CA GLU A 839 -32.39 -3.42 16.01
C GLU A 839 -33.02 -2.20 15.31
N PHE A 840 -32.28 -1.56 14.39
CA PHE A 840 -32.78 -0.44 13.60
C PHE A 840 -33.94 -0.85 12.69
N ALA A 841 -33.80 -1.94 11.93
CA ALA A 841 -34.85 -2.45 11.04
C ALA A 841 -36.16 -2.71 11.79
N LYS A 842 -36.09 -3.38 12.95
CA LYS A 842 -37.27 -3.63 13.80
C LYS A 842 -37.96 -2.36 14.29
N MET A 843 -37.22 -1.27 14.53
CA MET A 843 -37.83 0.01 14.92
C MET A 843 -38.44 0.73 13.73
N ARG A 844 -37.75 0.74 12.59
CA ARG A 844 -38.25 1.30 11.33
C ARG A 844 -39.57 0.66 10.93
N ASP A 845 -39.65 -0.67 11.00
CA ASP A 845 -40.84 -1.41 10.64
C ASP A 845 -42.00 -1.17 11.63
N LYS A 846 -41.70 -0.68 12.84
CA LYS A 846 -42.68 -0.23 13.84
C LYS A 846 -43.01 1.27 13.75
N GLY A 847 -42.44 2.01 12.81
CA GLY A 847 -42.63 3.46 12.68
C GLY A 847 -41.94 4.29 13.76
N LEU A 848 -40.99 3.71 14.50
CA LEU A 848 -40.29 4.32 15.64
C LEU A 848 -38.89 4.86 15.29
N ALA A 849 -38.55 4.94 14.00
CA ALA A 849 -37.20 5.27 13.51
C ALA A 849 -37.13 6.52 12.61
#